data_AF-A0A089KHC5-F1
#
_entry.id   AF-A0A089KHC5-F1
#
_cell.length_a   1.000
_cell.length_b   1.000
_cell.length_c   1.000
_cell.angle_alpha   90.00
_cell.angle_beta   90.00
_cell.angle_gamma   90.00
#
_symmetry.space_group_name_H-M   'P 1'
#
loop_
_entity.id
_entity.type
_entity.pdbx_description
1 polymer ?
#
loop_
_entity_poly.entity_id
_entity_poly.type
_entity_poly.pdbx_seq_one_letter_code
_entity_poly.pdbx_strand_id
1 'polypeptide(L)'
;MNLKEHILLWTHAAVEIIDIRHNTYSHGEQALRYRLPCSAFICTVRGKAVMVMDGIRHELNEGAMLHGGKGTTFELAPPSELVEYYLILYRARLALPARKHLLSVMNRDNPFELQYICSPDAPLPLIEKLRLMHEHWLKGGRLEQLHVKSTLYQWVYELLRQLHAQQIQPLKPDVLGTAIRYMENNISLPLSLDKLAETAGSSPRSLSRLFRMRLHTSPNQYLISMRMEKARELLLRTEASLQDIAAAIGHPDAYYFGRMFKKHYGISPVRYKNSIKAAADWPEMTSGASGFDIVRTSSLGYSVDNHYQYKSEGASFMSKSARPSLLITLLLCFSIVLSACAAGNTNTASGSNTTSPSPSASAAPAATDTPSAEAQTRTITTVKGDIEVPADPQRVVVLYLLGDVLALGVKPVGVSDVSEGAAFEEELSDVQKLGTWFEASPEAILSLDPDLIIVPSDETYEVLKDIAPTVLVPYETMSAEERVAFIGEALGKEEQAKTLFDEFHAKVEEGKQKLQEAGILDRTVSIMEGGSKRSMAVVTSKQFGRGSQVIYEYLGMKAPAIIQEKVETSTEAVGEDVSFEVLADYSGDYMFRSSYEGMADLTQDPVWNSIPAVKAGRLINIDFGLSYYSDIYSLNAQLDYIVESLLAAPRVD
;
A
#
# COMPACT_ATOMS: atom_id res chain seq x y z
N MET A 1 -18.37 -10.87 -7.19
CA MET A 1 -19.23 -11.84 -6.49
C MET A 1 -19.42 -13.04 -7.40
N ASN A 2 -19.08 -14.24 -6.93
CA ASN A 2 -19.47 -15.47 -7.60
C ASN A 2 -20.87 -15.86 -7.10
N LEU A 3 -21.91 -15.61 -7.90
CA LEU A 3 -23.29 -15.85 -7.46
C LEU A 3 -23.56 -17.33 -7.13
N LYS A 4 -22.85 -18.27 -7.77
CA LYS A 4 -22.95 -19.70 -7.43
C LYS A 4 -22.45 -19.98 -6.01
N GLU A 5 -21.37 -19.33 -5.61
CA GLU A 5 -20.81 -19.42 -4.25
C GLU A 5 -21.71 -18.75 -3.22
N HIS A 6 -22.33 -17.62 -3.57
CA HIS A 6 -23.36 -16.98 -2.75
C HIS A 6 -24.54 -17.90 -2.48
N ILE A 7 -25.10 -18.51 -3.53
CA ILE A 7 -26.19 -19.47 -3.42
C ILE A 7 -25.76 -20.63 -2.53
N LEU A 8 -24.56 -21.18 -2.75
CA LEU A 8 -23.99 -22.24 -1.93
C LEU A 8 -23.93 -21.84 -0.45
N LEU A 9 -23.42 -20.65 -0.11
CA LEU A 9 -23.33 -20.20 1.28
C LEU A 9 -24.72 -19.96 1.91
N TRP A 10 -25.70 -19.43 1.17
CA TRP A 10 -27.08 -19.30 1.65
C TRP A 10 -27.75 -20.65 1.91
N THR A 11 -27.46 -21.69 1.13
CA THR A 11 -27.98 -23.06 1.39
C THR A 11 -27.45 -23.67 2.69
N HIS A 12 -26.30 -23.22 3.17
CA HIS A 12 -25.67 -23.69 4.41
C HIS A 12 -25.80 -22.69 5.57
N ALA A 13 -26.59 -21.63 5.39
CA ALA A 13 -26.74 -20.55 6.38
C ALA A 13 -27.76 -20.88 7.47
N ALA A 14 -27.34 -20.71 8.72
CA ALA A 14 -28.21 -20.57 9.88
C ALA A 14 -28.46 -19.08 10.13
N VAL A 15 -29.68 -18.63 9.85
CA VAL A 15 -30.08 -17.22 9.97
C VAL A 15 -30.83 -16.95 11.27
N GLU A 16 -30.51 -15.84 11.90
CA GLU A 16 -31.21 -15.24 13.03
C GLU A 16 -31.72 -13.86 12.60
N ILE A 17 -33.03 -13.63 12.73
CA ILE A 17 -33.65 -12.35 12.39
C ILE A 17 -33.68 -11.52 13.66
N ILE A 18 -33.07 -10.34 13.60
CA ILE A 18 -32.92 -9.42 14.72
C ILE A 18 -34.09 -8.46 14.79
N ASP A 19 -34.49 -7.90 13.65
CA ASP A 19 -35.60 -6.94 13.58
C ASP A 19 -36.16 -6.83 12.16
N ILE A 20 -37.43 -6.44 12.03
CA ILE A 20 -38.07 -6.09 10.77
C ILE A 20 -38.87 -4.82 10.99
N ARG A 21 -38.55 -3.77 10.21
CA ARG A 21 -39.19 -2.46 10.30
C ARG A 21 -39.82 -2.07 8.98
N HIS A 22 -40.92 -1.34 9.07
CA HIS A 22 -41.51 -0.59 7.99
C HIS A 22 -41.45 0.89 8.34
N ASN A 23 -40.69 1.66 7.57
CA ASN A 23 -40.43 3.06 7.84
C ASN A 23 -41.00 3.93 6.72
N THR A 24 -41.47 5.11 7.12
CA THR A 24 -41.95 6.15 6.22
C THR A 24 -41.14 7.42 6.49
N TYR A 25 -40.67 8.06 5.43
CA TYR A 25 -39.80 9.22 5.49
C TYR A 25 -40.38 10.33 4.63
N SER A 26 -40.73 11.46 5.26
CA SER A 26 -41.56 12.50 4.67
C SER A 26 -40.74 13.69 4.16
N HIS A 27 -41.35 14.47 3.26
CA HIS A 27 -40.71 15.68 2.72
C HIS A 27 -40.32 16.66 3.83
N GLY A 28 -39.07 17.15 3.80
CA GLY A 28 -38.55 18.14 4.75
C GLY A 28 -37.92 17.57 6.02
N GLU A 29 -37.89 16.25 6.19
CA GLU A 29 -37.14 15.61 7.29
C GLU A 29 -35.62 15.70 7.09
N GLN A 30 -34.87 15.83 8.19
CA GLN A 30 -33.40 15.91 8.15
C GLN A 30 -32.79 14.56 7.76
N ALA A 31 -31.66 14.60 7.04
CA ALA A 31 -30.97 13.41 6.55
C ALA A 31 -30.84 12.31 7.62
N LEU A 32 -31.36 11.13 7.33
CA LEU A 32 -31.31 9.99 8.25
C LEU A 32 -29.96 9.30 8.10
N ARG A 33 -29.11 9.41 9.14
CA ARG A 33 -27.85 8.67 9.22
C ARG A 33 -27.99 7.48 10.12
N TYR A 34 -27.63 6.31 9.63
CA TYR A 34 -27.74 5.07 10.38
C TYR A 34 -26.55 4.16 10.10
N ARG A 35 -25.96 3.63 11.18
CA ARG A 35 -24.90 2.62 11.10
C ARG A 35 -25.49 1.26 11.41
N LEU A 36 -25.38 0.33 10.45
CA LEU A 36 -25.97 -1.00 10.57
C LEU A 36 -25.33 -1.79 11.74
N PRO A 37 -26.11 -2.21 12.76
CA PRO A 37 -25.57 -2.97 13.90
C PRO A 37 -25.25 -4.43 13.54
N CYS A 38 -25.83 -4.93 12.45
CA CYS A 38 -25.67 -6.24 11.84
C CYS A 38 -26.07 -6.16 10.37
N SER A 39 -25.92 -7.25 9.62
CA SER A 39 -26.30 -7.32 8.21
C SER A 39 -27.75 -6.94 8.00
N ALA A 40 -28.03 -6.25 6.90
CA ALA A 40 -29.36 -5.73 6.65
C ALA A 40 -29.78 -5.76 5.19
N PHE A 41 -31.07 -6.02 4.96
CA PHE A 41 -31.73 -5.73 3.70
C PHE A 41 -32.58 -4.45 3.83
N ILE A 42 -32.48 -3.57 2.84
CA ILE A 42 -33.30 -2.35 2.73
C ILE A 42 -34.08 -2.42 1.44
N CYS A 43 -35.39 -2.20 1.47
CA CYS A 43 -36.23 -2.39 0.29
C CYS A 43 -37.19 -1.21 0.15
N THR A 44 -37.03 -0.39 -0.88
CA THR A 44 -37.94 0.73 -1.14
C THR A 44 -39.23 0.21 -1.77
N VAL A 45 -40.37 0.61 -1.21
CA VAL A 45 -41.70 0.22 -1.71
C VAL A 45 -42.48 1.38 -2.30
N ARG A 46 -42.05 2.62 -2.02
CA ARG A 46 -42.66 3.81 -2.60
C ARG A 46 -41.70 4.99 -2.62
N GLY A 47 -41.81 5.80 -3.66
CA GLY A 47 -41.08 7.06 -3.80
C GLY A 47 -39.63 6.88 -4.26
N LYS A 48 -38.98 8.01 -4.53
CA LYS A 48 -37.58 8.07 -4.91
C LYS A 48 -36.75 8.70 -3.80
N ALA A 49 -35.61 8.10 -3.54
CA ALA A 49 -34.66 8.62 -2.59
C ALA A 49 -33.26 8.65 -3.18
N VAL A 50 -32.46 9.59 -2.70
CA VAL A 50 -31.02 9.51 -2.84
C VAL A 50 -30.48 8.97 -1.55
N MET A 51 -29.74 7.88 -1.62
CA MET A 51 -29.11 7.28 -0.46
C MET A 51 -27.61 7.20 -0.67
N VAL A 52 -26.86 7.61 0.34
CA VAL A 52 -25.41 7.55 0.37
C VAL A 52 -25.00 6.38 1.26
N MET A 53 -24.42 5.32 0.69
CA MET A 53 -23.84 4.22 1.47
C MET A 53 -22.32 4.33 1.46
N ASP A 54 -21.74 4.42 2.66
CA ASP A 54 -20.30 4.61 2.86
C ASP A 54 -19.72 5.70 1.93
N GLY A 55 -20.46 6.80 1.74
CA GLY A 55 -20.06 7.95 0.93
C GLY A 55 -20.32 7.82 -0.58
N ILE A 56 -20.85 6.69 -1.08
CA ILE A 56 -21.23 6.51 -2.49
C ILE A 56 -22.72 6.83 -2.65
N ARG A 57 -23.03 7.76 -3.55
CA ARG A 57 -24.40 8.21 -3.83
C ARG A 57 -25.11 7.22 -4.75
N HIS A 58 -26.31 6.81 -4.36
CA HIS A 58 -27.17 5.91 -5.10
C HIS A 58 -28.57 6.48 -5.22
N GLU A 59 -29.14 6.40 -6.42
CA GLU A 59 -30.54 6.74 -6.65
C GLU A 59 -31.40 5.49 -6.46
N LEU A 60 -32.36 5.60 -5.55
CA LEU A 60 -33.30 4.53 -5.21
C LEU A 60 -34.65 4.88 -5.82
N ASN A 61 -35.10 4.00 -6.69
CA ASN A 61 -36.47 4.01 -7.21
C ASN A 61 -37.33 3.01 -6.43
N GLU A 62 -38.62 3.00 -6.69
CA GLU A 62 -39.54 1.97 -6.19
C GLU A 62 -39.04 0.57 -6.54
N GLY A 63 -39.06 -0.35 -5.57
CA GLY A 63 -38.59 -1.72 -5.74
C GLY A 63 -37.08 -1.92 -5.66
N ALA A 64 -36.28 -0.87 -5.41
CA ALA A 64 -34.84 -1.01 -5.24
C ALA A 64 -34.50 -1.81 -3.98
N MET A 65 -33.55 -2.74 -4.13
CA MET A 65 -33.13 -3.68 -3.10
C MET A 65 -31.68 -3.43 -2.69
N LEU A 66 -31.59 -3.18 -1.41
CA LEU A 66 -30.49 -2.84 -0.53
C LEU A 66 -29.86 -4.03 0.17
N HIS A 67 -28.56 -4.25 0.12
CA HIS A 67 -27.90 -5.05 1.17
C HIS A 67 -26.65 -4.35 1.68
N GLY A 68 -26.44 -4.40 3.00
CA GLY A 68 -25.26 -3.88 3.67
C GLY A 68 -24.84 -4.77 4.83
N GLY A 69 -23.52 -4.92 5.01
CA GLY A 69 -22.94 -5.68 6.11
C GLY A 69 -22.99 -4.93 7.44
N LYS A 70 -22.56 -5.60 8.50
CA LYS A 70 -22.38 -4.96 9.81
C LYS A 70 -21.39 -3.79 9.69
N GLY A 71 -21.75 -2.64 10.25
CA GLY A 71 -20.90 -1.46 10.31
C GLY A 71 -21.03 -0.51 9.13
N THR A 72 -21.66 -0.94 8.02
CA THR A 72 -22.00 -0.07 6.88
C THR A 72 -22.83 1.11 7.36
N THR A 73 -22.46 2.30 6.88
CA THR A 73 -23.18 3.54 7.13
C THR A 73 -24.07 3.85 5.94
N PHE A 74 -25.33 4.16 6.21
CA PHE A 74 -26.22 4.71 5.20
C PHE A 74 -26.77 6.06 5.65
N GLU A 75 -26.82 6.99 4.70
CA GLU A 75 -27.40 8.31 4.85
C GLU A 75 -28.48 8.48 3.79
N LEU A 76 -29.74 8.57 4.23
CA LEU A 76 -30.85 8.90 3.36
C LEU A 76 -30.90 10.43 3.24
N ALA A 77 -30.67 10.95 2.04
CA ALA A 77 -30.77 12.39 1.80
C ALA A 77 -32.22 12.85 2.03
N PRO A 78 -32.45 14.12 2.41
CA PRO A 78 -33.78 14.67 2.55
C PRO A 78 -34.59 14.41 1.27
N PRO A 79 -35.76 13.77 1.36
CA PRO A 79 -36.41 13.25 0.19
C PRO A 79 -37.27 14.37 -0.43
N SER A 80 -37.31 14.42 -1.76
CA SER A 80 -38.18 15.36 -2.48
C SER A 80 -39.65 14.95 -2.40
N GLU A 81 -39.93 13.70 -2.06
CA GLU A 81 -41.27 13.12 -1.94
C GLU A 81 -41.35 12.13 -0.77
N LEU A 82 -42.53 11.55 -0.52
CA LEU A 82 -42.70 10.51 0.50
C LEU A 82 -41.96 9.24 0.08
N VAL A 83 -41.11 8.71 0.97
CA VAL A 83 -40.39 7.45 0.74
C VAL A 83 -40.80 6.42 1.78
N GLU A 84 -41.22 5.25 1.33
CA GLU A 84 -41.55 4.11 2.19
C GLU A 84 -40.56 2.98 1.93
N TYR A 85 -40.02 2.38 3.00
CA TYR A 85 -39.08 1.28 2.88
C TYR A 85 -39.18 0.26 4.03
N TYR A 86 -38.82 -0.98 3.74
CA TYR A 86 -38.62 -2.02 4.74
C TYR A 86 -37.13 -2.15 5.09
N LEU A 87 -36.84 -2.44 6.36
CA LEU A 87 -35.51 -2.76 6.86
C LEU A 87 -35.56 -4.12 7.58
N ILE A 88 -34.80 -5.10 7.11
CA ILE A 88 -34.62 -6.40 7.78
C ILE A 88 -33.21 -6.43 8.36
N LEU A 89 -33.09 -6.58 9.67
CA LEU A 89 -31.82 -6.80 10.36
C LEU A 89 -31.66 -8.29 10.66
N TYR A 90 -30.51 -8.86 10.30
CA TYR A 90 -30.27 -10.29 10.50
C TYR A 90 -28.79 -10.59 10.81
N ARG A 91 -28.56 -11.79 11.36
CA ARG A 91 -27.24 -12.41 11.48
C ARG A 91 -27.28 -13.75 10.78
N ALA A 92 -26.27 -14.05 10.00
CA ALA A 92 -26.13 -15.34 9.34
C ALA A 92 -24.75 -15.93 9.64
N ARG A 93 -24.73 -17.25 9.86
CA ARG A 93 -23.51 -18.03 10.08
C ARG A 93 -23.66 -19.39 9.40
N LEU A 94 -22.56 -20.05 9.08
CA LEU A 94 -22.62 -21.42 8.58
C LEU A 94 -23.11 -22.38 9.67
N ALA A 95 -23.97 -23.33 9.28
CA ALA A 95 -24.36 -24.43 10.15
C ALA A 95 -23.15 -25.31 10.47
N LEU A 96 -22.94 -25.64 11.75
CA LEU A 96 -21.79 -26.43 12.21
C LEU A 96 -22.09 -27.95 12.16
N PRO A 97 -21.08 -28.79 11.85
CA PRO A 97 -19.70 -28.42 11.46
C PRO A 97 -19.61 -28.01 9.98
N ALA A 98 -18.99 -26.86 9.72
CA ALA A 98 -18.79 -26.36 8.36
C ALA A 98 -17.59 -27.04 7.67
N ARG A 99 -17.75 -27.45 6.41
CA ARG A 99 -16.67 -28.05 5.60
C ARG A 99 -15.58 -27.01 5.29
N LYS A 100 -14.30 -27.41 5.24
CA LYS A 100 -13.15 -26.51 4.93
C LYS A 100 -13.36 -25.68 3.67
N HIS A 101 -13.91 -26.27 2.61
CA HIS A 101 -14.21 -25.53 1.38
C HIS A 101 -15.24 -24.41 1.60
N LEU A 102 -16.30 -24.63 2.38
CA LEU A 102 -17.30 -23.58 2.67
C LEU A 102 -16.69 -22.44 3.50
N LEU A 103 -15.78 -22.75 4.42
CA LEU A 103 -15.03 -21.75 5.17
C LEU A 103 -14.11 -20.94 4.25
N SER A 104 -13.42 -21.59 3.31
CA SER A 104 -12.60 -20.93 2.30
C SER A 104 -13.43 -19.97 1.42
N VAL A 105 -14.59 -20.43 0.95
CA VAL A 105 -15.50 -19.60 0.15
C VAL A 105 -16.05 -18.43 0.97
N MET A 106 -16.47 -18.67 2.22
CA MET A 106 -16.95 -17.61 3.13
C MET A 106 -15.86 -16.58 3.43
N ASN A 107 -14.60 -16.99 3.62
CA ASN A 107 -13.49 -16.06 3.84
C ASN A 107 -13.16 -15.21 2.61
N ARG A 108 -13.45 -15.72 1.41
CA ARG A 108 -13.19 -15.02 0.15
C ARG A 108 -14.33 -14.08 -0.25
N ASP A 109 -15.58 -14.55 -0.16
CA ASP A 109 -16.78 -13.87 -0.69
C ASP A 109 -17.98 -14.12 0.24
N ASN A 110 -18.04 -13.39 1.38
CA ASN A 110 -19.08 -13.54 2.39
C ASN A 110 -20.39 -12.80 2.01
N PRO A 111 -21.48 -13.49 1.58
CA PRO A 111 -22.74 -12.88 1.20
C PRO A 111 -23.40 -12.05 2.28
N PHE A 112 -23.16 -12.42 3.54
CA PHE A 112 -23.81 -11.78 4.66
C PHE A 112 -23.19 -10.42 4.98
N GLU A 113 -22.00 -10.13 4.43
CA GLU A 113 -21.29 -8.86 4.67
C GLU A 113 -21.11 -8.01 3.41
N LEU A 114 -21.40 -8.54 2.23
CA LEU A 114 -21.31 -7.77 0.98
C LEU A 114 -22.30 -6.61 0.98
N GLN A 115 -21.86 -5.44 0.51
CA GLN A 115 -22.79 -4.38 0.12
C GLN A 115 -23.18 -4.56 -1.34
N TYR A 116 -24.47 -4.36 -1.65
CA TYR A 116 -24.94 -4.33 -3.02
C TYR A 116 -26.28 -3.64 -3.19
N ILE A 117 -26.54 -3.22 -4.43
CA ILE A 117 -27.80 -2.64 -4.86
C ILE A 117 -28.25 -3.38 -6.10
N CYS A 118 -29.54 -3.69 -6.16
CA CYS A 118 -30.17 -4.22 -7.36
C CYS A 118 -31.59 -3.71 -7.52
N SER A 119 -32.08 -3.72 -8.75
CA SER A 119 -33.47 -3.43 -9.10
C SER A 119 -34.06 -4.69 -9.73
N PRO A 120 -34.78 -5.52 -8.96
CA PRO A 120 -35.36 -6.76 -9.48
C PRO A 120 -36.41 -6.46 -10.56
N ASP A 121 -36.51 -7.30 -11.60
CA ASP A 121 -37.48 -7.12 -12.72
C ASP A 121 -38.92 -7.28 -12.24
N ALA A 122 -39.12 -8.11 -11.22
CA ALA A 122 -40.40 -8.37 -10.60
C ALA A 122 -40.32 -8.09 -9.10
N PRO A 123 -40.45 -6.81 -8.67
CA PRO A 123 -40.34 -6.45 -7.25
C PRO A 123 -41.57 -6.86 -6.43
N LEU A 124 -42.75 -7.01 -7.05
CA LEU A 124 -44.00 -7.28 -6.34
C LEU A 124 -43.96 -8.58 -5.48
N PRO A 125 -43.51 -9.75 -5.99
CA PRO A 125 -43.39 -10.96 -5.16
C PRO A 125 -42.45 -10.80 -3.96
N LEU A 126 -41.41 -9.98 -4.10
CA LEU A 126 -40.49 -9.67 -3.01
C LEU A 126 -41.18 -8.77 -1.97
N ILE A 127 -41.88 -7.73 -2.42
CA ILE A 127 -42.61 -6.79 -1.57
C ILE A 127 -43.74 -7.49 -0.79
N GLU A 128 -44.50 -8.38 -1.41
CA GLU A 128 -45.55 -9.15 -0.73
C GLU A 128 -45.00 -9.99 0.43
N LYS A 129 -43.85 -10.64 0.21
CA LYS A 129 -43.16 -11.40 1.26
C LYS A 129 -42.61 -10.50 2.36
N LEU A 130 -42.09 -9.30 2.03
CA LEU A 130 -41.67 -8.31 3.03
C LEU A 130 -42.84 -7.89 3.92
N ARG A 131 -43.99 -7.56 3.32
CA ARG A 131 -45.21 -7.20 4.05
C ARG A 131 -45.65 -8.33 4.97
N LEU A 132 -45.69 -9.56 4.46
CA LEU A 132 -46.06 -10.75 5.24
C LEU A 132 -45.09 -10.97 6.42
N MET A 133 -43.78 -10.87 6.18
CA MET A 133 -42.78 -10.98 7.24
C MET A 133 -42.98 -9.93 8.33
N HIS A 134 -43.21 -8.66 7.95
CA HIS A 134 -43.44 -7.57 8.89
C HIS A 134 -44.74 -7.76 9.70
N GLU A 135 -45.84 -8.14 9.06
CA GLU A 135 -47.11 -8.41 9.75
C GLU A 135 -46.99 -9.52 10.79
N HIS A 136 -46.30 -10.62 10.47
CA HIS A 136 -46.06 -11.70 11.41
C HIS A 136 -45.02 -11.33 12.48
N TRP A 137 -44.02 -10.51 12.15
CA TRP A 137 -43.06 -9.98 13.13
C TRP A 137 -43.76 -9.18 14.22
N LEU A 138 -44.72 -8.32 13.85
CA LEU A 138 -45.50 -7.50 14.79
C LEU A 138 -46.42 -8.31 15.70
N LYS A 139 -46.97 -9.43 15.21
CA LYS A 139 -47.80 -10.33 16.03
C LYS A 139 -46.99 -11.00 17.15
N GLY A 140 -45.70 -11.25 16.91
CA GLY A 140 -44.82 -11.95 17.84
C GLY A 140 -45.24 -13.41 18.06
N GLY A 141 -44.50 -14.14 18.91
CA GLY A 141 -44.75 -15.55 19.19
C GLY A 141 -43.80 -16.51 18.44
N ARG A 142 -43.67 -17.74 18.97
CA ARG A 142 -42.69 -18.73 18.44
C ARG A 142 -43.09 -19.26 17.07
N LEU A 143 -44.40 -19.41 16.81
CA LEU A 143 -44.91 -19.90 15.53
C LEU A 143 -44.71 -18.85 14.43
N GLU A 144 -44.98 -17.59 14.75
CA GLU A 144 -44.79 -16.44 13.89
C GLU A 144 -43.30 -16.24 13.58
N GLN A 145 -42.41 -16.35 14.58
CA GLN A 145 -40.96 -16.30 14.35
C GLN A 145 -40.47 -17.38 13.38
N LEU A 146 -41.00 -18.61 13.51
CA LEU A 146 -40.69 -19.69 12.56
C LEU A 146 -41.22 -19.36 11.16
N HIS A 147 -42.43 -18.81 11.05
CA HIS A 147 -43.02 -18.40 9.78
C HIS A 147 -42.19 -17.30 9.12
N VAL A 148 -41.86 -16.23 9.85
CA VAL A 148 -41.00 -15.13 9.38
C VAL A 148 -39.67 -15.67 8.88
N LYS A 149 -39.02 -16.57 9.62
CA LYS A 149 -37.77 -17.21 9.20
C LYS A 149 -37.93 -18.01 7.90
N SER A 150 -39.00 -18.79 7.77
CA SER A 150 -39.29 -19.55 6.54
C SER A 150 -39.55 -18.63 5.34
N THR A 151 -40.26 -17.52 5.57
CA THR A 151 -40.58 -16.52 4.54
C THR A 151 -39.33 -15.75 4.13
N LEU A 152 -38.39 -15.49 5.03
CA LEU A 152 -37.10 -14.90 4.70
C LEU A 152 -36.32 -15.78 3.72
N TYR A 153 -36.25 -17.10 3.93
CA TYR A 153 -35.58 -17.98 2.98
C TYR A 153 -36.27 -18.01 1.61
N GLN A 154 -37.61 -17.96 1.58
CA GLN A 154 -38.35 -17.83 0.32
C GLN A 154 -38.07 -16.49 -0.38
N TRP A 155 -37.94 -15.41 0.40
CA TRP A 155 -37.62 -14.09 -0.11
C TRP A 155 -36.20 -14.02 -0.66
N VAL A 156 -35.21 -14.54 0.07
CA VAL A 156 -33.81 -14.64 -0.38
C VAL A 156 -33.70 -15.50 -1.64
N TYR A 157 -34.41 -16.63 -1.70
CA TYR A 157 -34.47 -17.44 -2.93
C TYR A 157 -34.97 -16.62 -4.11
N GLU A 158 -36.07 -15.90 -3.95
CA GLU A 158 -36.65 -15.09 -5.02
C GLU A 158 -35.71 -13.96 -5.45
N LEU A 159 -35.03 -13.31 -4.50
CA LEU A 159 -34.03 -12.29 -4.77
C LEU A 159 -32.85 -12.88 -5.58
N LEU A 160 -32.26 -13.98 -5.11
CA LEU A 160 -31.12 -14.61 -5.78
C LEU A 160 -31.49 -15.16 -7.16
N ARG A 161 -32.72 -15.65 -7.33
CA ARG A 161 -33.25 -16.08 -8.64
C ARG A 161 -33.27 -14.93 -9.64
N GLN A 162 -33.78 -13.77 -9.24
CA GLN A 162 -33.82 -12.58 -10.10
C GLN A 162 -32.41 -12.02 -10.36
N LEU A 163 -31.56 -11.96 -9.33
CA LEU A 163 -30.15 -11.57 -9.49
C LEU A 163 -29.38 -12.48 -10.45
N HIS A 164 -29.66 -13.79 -10.40
CA HIS A 164 -29.05 -14.77 -11.30
C HIS A 164 -29.48 -14.56 -12.75
N ALA A 165 -30.76 -14.26 -12.98
CA ALA A 165 -31.27 -13.96 -14.31
C ALA A 165 -30.68 -12.66 -14.89
N GLN A 166 -30.44 -11.65 -14.05
CA GLN A 166 -30.00 -10.32 -14.47
C GLN A 166 -28.48 -10.13 -14.55
N GLN A 167 -27.68 -11.12 -14.12
CA GLN A 167 -26.22 -11.02 -14.05
C GLN A 167 -25.71 -9.77 -13.30
N ILE A 168 -26.48 -9.24 -12.34
CA ILE A 168 -26.10 -8.02 -11.61
C ILE A 168 -24.83 -8.27 -10.81
N GLN A 169 -23.79 -7.47 -11.09
CA GLN A 169 -22.58 -7.44 -10.28
C GLN A 169 -22.78 -6.47 -9.11
N PRO A 170 -22.79 -6.97 -7.87
CA PRO A 170 -22.91 -6.11 -6.69
C PRO A 170 -21.71 -5.17 -6.56
N LEU A 171 -21.99 -3.90 -6.25
CA LEU A 171 -20.96 -2.91 -5.94
C LEU A 171 -20.37 -3.21 -4.55
N LYS A 172 -19.22 -3.91 -4.53
CA LYS A 172 -18.45 -4.17 -3.31
C LYS A 172 -18.21 -2.83 -2.57
N PRO A 173 -18.44 -2.75 -1.25
CA PRO A 173 -18.11 -1.54 -0.50
C PRO A 173 -16.64 -1.28 -0.69
N ASP A 174 -16.31 -0.05 -1.08
CA ASP A 174 -14.93 0.35 -1.26
C ASP A 174 -14.31 0.59 0.11
N VAL A 175 -13.97 -0.51 0.82
CA VAL A 175 -13.28 -0.49 2.11
C VAL A 175 -12.08 0.46 2.06
N LEU A 176 -11.38 0.45 0.92
CA LEU A 176 -10.28 1.35 0.63
C LEU A 176 -10.76 2.81 0.51
N GLY A 177 -11.74 3.10 -0.35
CA GLY A 177 -12.31 4.44 -0.50
C GLY A 177 -12.95 5.01 0.77
N THR A 178 -13.51 4.17 1.65
CA THR A 178 -14.00 4.58 2.97
C THR A 178 -12.85 4.96 3.89
N ALA A 179 -11.76 4.19 3.90
CA ALA A 179 -10.56 4.54 4.64
C ALA A 179 -9.93 5.84 4.09
N ILE A 180 -9.83 6.01 2.77
CA ILE A 180 -9.30 7.23 2.13
C ILE A 180 -10.16 8.45 2.50
N ARG A 181 -11.48 8.39 2.34
CA ARG A 181 -12.37 9.50 2.75
C ARG A 181 -12.23 9.83 4.23
N TYR A 182 -12.07 8.83 5.09
CA TYR A 182 -11.84 9.08 6.50
C TYR A 182 -10.51 9.80 6.74
N MET A 183 -9.44 9.39 6.04
CA MET A 183 -8.15 10.08 6.08
C MET A 183 -8.29 11.53 5.60
N GLU A 184 -8.96 11.78 4.47
CA GLU A 184 -9.15 13.11 3.88
C GLU A 184 -9.85 14.07 4.85
N ASN A 185 -10.92 13.60 5.51
CA ASN A 185 -11.68 14.40 6.47
C ASN A 185 -10.96 14.61 7.81
N ASN A 186 -9.92 13.82 8.11
CA ASN A 186 -9.23 13.83 9.41
C ASN A 186 -7.71 13.98 9.27
N ILE A 187 -7.25 14.66 8.22
CA ILE A 187 -5.83 14.72 7.86
C ILE A 187 -4.92 15.27 8.97
N SER A 188 -5.45 16.17 9.81
CA SER A 188 -4.75 16.85 10.90
C SER A 188 -4.65 16.03 12.19
N LEU A 189 -5.38 14.92 12.30
CA LEU A 189 -5.40 14.09 13.50
C LEU A 189 -4.35 12.97 13.44
N PRO A 190 -3.87 12.47 14.60
CA PRO A 190 -3.10 11.23 14.63
C PRO A 190 -4.02 10.06 14.26
N LEU A 191 -3.79 9.46 13.08
CA LEU A 191 -4.55 8.32 12.58
C LEU A 191 -3.72 7.05 12.73
N SER A 192 -4.30 6.02 13.38
CA SER A 192 -3.71 4.68 13.44
C SER A 192 -4.37 3.74 12.43
N LEU A 193 -3.64 2.72 12.00
CA LEU A 193 -4.16 1.68 11.10
C LEU A 193 -5.37 0.97 11.70
N ASP A 194 -5.34 0.68 13.01
CA ASP A 194 -6.47 0.04 13.71
C ASP A 194 -7.73 0.90 13.64
N LYS A 195 -7.60 2.21 13.79
CA LYS A 195 -8.74 3.13 13.73
C LYS A 195 -9.32 3.24 12.32
N LEU A 196 -8.45 3.24 11.32
CA LEU A 196 -8.84 3.24 9.91
C LEU A 196 -9.58 1.95 9.55
N ALA A 197 -9.07 0.82 9.99
CA ALA A 197 -9.67 -0.48 9.78
C ALA A 197 -11.03 -0.60 10.46
N GLU A 198 -11.13 -0.20 11.73
CA GLU A 198 -12.40 -0.16 12.48
C GLU A 198 -13.45 0.72 11.79
N THR A 199 -13.03 1.87 11.26
CA THR A 199 -13.93 2.82 10.58
C THR A 199 -14.37 2.29 9.23
N ALA A 200 -13.47 1.64 8.49
CA ALA A 200 -13.75 1.01 7.21
C ALA A 200 -14.42 -0.38 7.33
N GLY A 201 -14.74 -0.84 8.54
CA GLY A 201 -15.40 -2.13 8.77
C GLY A 201 -14.52 -3.33 8.38
N SER A 202 -13.20 -3.21 8.48
CA SER A 202 -12.24 -4.23 8.07
C SER A 202 -11.19 -4.51 9.16
N SER A 203 -10.41 -5.59 9.01
CA SER A 203 -9.23 -5.81 9.84
C SER A 203 -8.04 -4.98 9.33
N PRO A 204 -7.10 -4.55 10.19
CA PRO A 204 -5.86 -3.86 9.80
C PRO A 204 -5.12 -4.54 8.64
N ARG A 205 -4.97 -5.86 8.73
CA ARG A 205 -4.32 -6.71 7.73
C ARG A 205 -5.00 -6.65 6.35
N SER A 206 -6.33 -6.76 6.34
CA SER A 206 -7.13 -6.66 5.10
C SER A 206 -7.06 -5.26 4.48
N LEU A 207 -7.07 -4.20 5.31
CA LEU A 207 -6.96 -2.83 4.83
C LEU A 207 -5.56 -2.56 4.23
N SER A 208 -4.49 -2.96 4.92
CA SER A 208 -3.11 -2.85 4.42
C SER A 208 -2.93 -3.59 3.09
N ARG A 209 -3.50 -4.79 2.98
CA ARG A 209 -3.50 -5.55 1.73
C ARG A 209 -4.23 -4.80 0.61
N LEU A 210 -5.37 -4.17 0.90
CA LEU A 210 -6.12 -3.40 -0.10
C LEU A 210 -5.37 -2.15 -0.58
N PHE A 211 -4.71 -1.42 0.32
CA PHE A 211 -3.84 -0.28 -0.04
C PHE A 211 -2.68 -0.72 -0.95
N ARG A 212 -2.02 -1.83 -0.63
CA ARG A 212 -0.92 -2.37 -1.45
C ARG A 212 -1.39 -2.86 -2.82
N MET A 213 -2.50 -3.61 -2.86
CA MET A 213 -2.99 -4.17 -4.12
C MET A 213 -3.57 -3.14 -5.09
N ARG A 214 -4.14 -2.04 -4.59
CA ARG A 214 -4.86 -1.07 -5.44
C ARG A 214 -4.17 0.28 -5.61
N LEU A 215 -3.32 0.68 -4.66
CA LEU A 215 -2.64 1.97 -4.66
C LEU A 215 -1.12 1.83 -4.60
N HIS A 216 -0.61 0.59 -4.61
CA HIS A 216 0.82 0.29 -4.56
C HIS A 216 1.55 0.94 -3.39
N THR A 217 0.86 1.16 -2.26
CA THR A 217 1.44 1.86 -1.11
C THR A 217 0.86 1.35 0.21
N SER A 218 1.46 1.75 1.34
CA SER A 218 0.93 1.46 2.68
C SER A 218 -0.09 2.52 3.11
N PRO A 219 -1.02 2.21 4.04
CA PRO A 219 -1.96 3.21 4.57
C PRO A 219 -1.27 4.44 5.17
N ASN A 220 -0.13 4.24 5.86
CA ASN A 220 0.65 5.33 6.44
C ASN A 220 1.34 6.18 5.37
N GLN A 221 1.94 5.53 4.36
CA GLN A 221 2.65 6.23 3.29
C GLN A 221 1.68 7.01 2.41
N TYR A 222 0.47 6.48 2.17
CA TYR A 222 -0.61 7.19 1.52
C TYR A 222 -1.03 8.45 2.31
N LEU A 223 -1.20 8.33 3.63
CA LEU A 223 -1.53 9.45 4.50
C LEU A 223 -0.43 10.54 4.48
N ILE A 224 0.84 10.14 4.50
CA ILE A 224 1.98 11.07 4.38
C ILE A 224 1.92 11.84 3.05
N SER A 225 1.72 11.13 1.94
CA SER A 225 1.63 11.73 0.60
C SER A 225 0.48 12.73 0.53
N MET A 226 -0.69 12.38 1.06
CA MET A 226 -1.85 13.26 1.13
C MET A 226 -1.60 14.51 1.99
N ARG A 227 -0.89 14.36 3.12
CA ARG A 227 -0.45 15.49 3.97
C ARG A 227 0.50 16.42 3.23
N MET A 228 1.46 15.88 2.48
CA MET A 228 2.42 16.66 1.71
C MET A 228 1.72 17.43 0.58
N GLU A 229 0.78 16.80 -0.10
CA GLU A 229 -0.02 17.45 -1.14
C GLU A 229 -0.88 18.59 -0.57
N LYS A 230 -1.50 18.38 0.59
CA LYS A 230 -2.24 19.46 1.27
C LYS A 230 -1.31 20.60 1.70
N ALA A 231 -0.10 20.28 2.17
CA ALA A 231 0.89 21.27 2.53
C ALA A 231 1.33 22.11 1.32
N ARG A 232 1.53 21.45 0.16
CA ARG A 232 1.83 22.11 -1.11
C ARG A 232 0.73 23.09 -1.50
N GLU A 233 -0.53 22.66 -1.41
CA GLU A 233 -1.68 23.52 -1.69
C GLU A 233 -1.71 24.75 -0.76
N LEU A 234 -1.51 24.55 0.55
CA LEU A 234 -1.49 25.63 1.53
C LEU A 234 -0.33 26.61 1.31
N LEU A 235 0.85 26.12 0.92
CA LEU A 235 2.00 26.96 0.57
C LEU A 235 1.74 27.84 -0.67
N LEU A 236 0.92 27.35 -1.61
CA LEU A 236 0.55 28.06 -2.84
C LEU A 236 -0.59 29.07 -2.62
N ARG A 237 -1.58 28.71 -1.81
CA ARG A 237 -2.82 29.48 -1.69
C ARG A 237 -2.84 30.47 -0.52
N THR A 238 -1.90 30.35 0.41
CA THR A 238 -1.95 31.11 1.67
C THR A 238 -0.60 31.73 2.03
N GLU A 239 -0.66 32.80 2.83
CA GLU A 239 0.51 33.39 3.49
C GLU A 239 0.76 32.82 4.89
N ALA A 240 0.16 31.66 5.22
CA ALA A 240 0.29 31.03 6.52
C ALA A 240 1.75 30.71 6.88
N SER A 241 2.06 30.74 8.18
CA SER A 241 3.39 30.38 8.67
C SER A 241 3.63 28.88 8.50
N LEU A 242 4.89 28.45 8.46
CA LEU A 242 5.22 27.02 8.39
C LEU A 242 4.69 26.24 9.58
N GLN A 243 4.59 26.89 10.76
CA GLN A 243 4.02 26.29 11.96
C GLN A 243 2.52 26.05 11.81
N ASP A 244 1.79 27.00 11.23
CA ASP A 244 0.35 26.86 10.99
C ASP A 244 0.06 25.80 9.93
N ILE A 245 0.89 25.74 8.88
CA ILE A 245 0.78 24.72 7.83
C ILE A 245 1.08 23.34 8.41
N ALA A 246 2.14 23.20 9.22
CA ALA A 246 2.47 21.95 9.90
C ALA A 246 1.31 21.49 10.80
N ALA A 247 0.73 22.38 11.60
CA ALA A 247 -0.41 22.06 12.45
C ALA A 247 -1.64 21.63 11.63
N ALA A 248 -1.92 22.31 10.51
CA ALA A 248 -3.06 22.01 9.63
C ALA A 248 -2.99 20.63 8.96
N ILE A 249 -1.79 20.09 8.76
CA ILE A 249 -1.56 18.76 8.17
C ILE A 249 -1.22 17.70 9.22
N GLY A 250 -1.31 18.01 10.52
CA GLY A 250 -1.12 17.05 11.61
C GLY A 250 0.33 16.82 12.02
N HIS A 251 1.22 17.77 11.76
CA HIS A 251 2.59 17.80 12.28
C HIS A 251 2.75 18.89 13.35
N PRO A 252 3.05 18.55 14.61
CA PRO A 252 3.21 19.55 15.67
C PRO A 252 4.48 20.39 15.51
N ASP A 253 5.48 19.87 14.79
CA ASP A 253 6.79 20.48 14.61
C ASP A 253 7.00 20.93 13.15
N ALA A 254 7.14 22.24 12.93
CA ALA A 254 7.46 22.83 11.64
C ALA A 254 8.81 22.38 11.09
N TYR A 255 9.79 22.07 11.94
CA TYR A 255 11.09 21.58 11.52
C TYR A 255 11.00 20.16 10.96
N TYR A 256 10.29 19.27 11.65
CA TYR A 256 9.97 17.93 11.16
C TYR A 256 9.21 17.98 9.82
N PHE A 257 8.17 18.82 9.73
CA PHE A 257 7.45 19.06 8.48
C PHE A 257 8.39 19.51 7.36
N GLY A 258 9.28 20.48 7.63
CA GLY A 258 10.22 20.99 6.63
C GLY A 258 11.15 19.94 6.07
N ARG A 259 11.63 19.00 6.90
CA ARG A 259 12.43 17.85 6.46
C ARG A 259 11.62 16.88 5.61
N MET A 260 10.41 16.54 6.04
CA MET A 260 9.52 15.64 5.31
C MET A 260 9.11 16.21 3.95
N PHE A 261 8.80 17.50 3.87
CA PHE A 261 8.47 18.18 2.62
C PHE A 261 9.66 18.20 1.67
N LYS A 262 10.88 18.47 2.17
CA LYS A 262 12.11 18.40 1.36
C LYS A 262 12.39 16.97 0.87
N LYS A 263 12.12 15.94 1.69
CA LYS A 263 12.23 14.53 1.29
C LYS A 263 11.24 14.19 0.17
N HIS A 264 10.04 14.74 0.23
CA HIS A 264 8.96 14.42 -0.73
C HIS A 264 9.04 15.21 -2.05
N TYR A 265 9.40 16.49 -2.01
CA TYR A 265 9.42 17.38 -3.19
C TYR A 265 10.84 17.84 -3.60
N GLY A 266 11.89 17.35 -2.95
CA GLY A 266 13.30 17.70 -3.23
C GLY A 266 13.76 19.08 -2.76
N ILE A 267 12.83 20.01 -2.50
CA ILE A 267 13.12 21.38 -2.06
C ILE A 267 12.39 21.74 -0.76
N SER A 268 12.96 22.66 0.03
CA SER A 268 12.33 23.07 1.29
C SER A 268 11.04 23.85 1.05
N PRO A 269 10.06 23.81 1.99
CA PRO A 269 8.81 24.57 1.88
C PRO A 269 9.00 26.06 1.58
N VAL A 270 10.01 26.67 2.21
CA VAL A 270 10.35 28.10 2.02
C VAL A 270 10.83 28.35 0.59
N ARG A 271 11.72 27.48 0.08
CA ARG A 271 12.24 27.60 -1.28
C ARG A 271 11.14 27.33 -2.31
N TYR A 272 10.28 26.36 -2.05
CA TYR A 272 9.10 26.05 -2.86
C TYR A 272 8.20 27.30 -2.98
N LYS A 273 7.82 27.90 -1.85
CA LYS A 273 7.01 29.13 -1.81
C LYS A 273 7.69 30.31 -2.54
N ASN A 274 8.99 30.51 -2.35
CA ASN A 274 9.73 31.60 -2.99
C ASN A 274 9.94 31.41 -4.49
N SER A 275 10.14 30.16 -4.95
CA SER A 275 10.30 29.86 -6.38
C SER A 275 9.06 30.21 -7.20
N ILE A 276 7.88 30.02 -6.62
CA ILE A 276 6.60 30.36 -7.25
C ILE A 276 6.36 31.88 -7.21
N LYS A 277 6.68 32.56 -6.10
CA LYS A 277 6.62 34.03 -6.04
C LYS A 277 7.53 34.68 -7.09
N ALA A 278 8.76 34.19 -7.24
CA ALA A 278 9.71 34.69 -8.23
C ALA A 278 9.25 34.43 -9.69
N ALA A 279 8.53 33.34 -9.94
CA ALA A 279 7.94 33.07 -11.26
C ALA A 279 6.70 33.93 -11.54
N ALA A 280 5.95 34.33 -10.51
CA ALA A 280 4.79 35.22 -10.62
C ALA A 280 5.17 36.71 -10.77
N ASP A 281 6.33 37.11 -10.24
CA ASP A 281 6.85 38.49 -10.28
C ASP A 281 7.62 38.83 -11.58
N TRP A 282 7.60 37.95 -12.60
CA TRP A 282 8.21 38.27 -13.89
C TRP A 282 7.32 39.26 -14.67
N PRO A 283 7.80 40.46 -15.03
CA PRO A 283 6.99 41.39 -15.80
C PRO A 283 6.62 40.77 -17.15
N GLU A 284 5.34 40.84 -17.52
CA GLU A 284 4.87 40.46 -18.87
C GLU A 284 5.70 41.22 -19.91
N MET A 285 6.63 40.53 -20.56
CA MET A 285 7.46 41.10 -21.63
C MET A 285 6.89 40.70 -22.99
N THR A 286 6.57 41.71 -23.79
CA THR A 286 5.85 41.60 -25.08
C THR A 286 6.71 41.16 -26.26
N SER A 287 7.93 40.66 -26.06
CA SER A 287 8.78 40.21 -27.16
C SER A 287 9.42 38.84 -26.90
N GLY A 288 9.01 37.83 -27.66
CA GLY A 288 9.54 36.45 -27.59
C GLY A 288 10.95 36.23 -28.15
N ALA A 289 11.75 37.29 -28.33
CA ALA A 289 13.06 37.23 -28.99
C ALA A 289 14.28 37.30 -28.04
N SER A 290 14.09 37.38 -26.72
CA SER A 290 15.21 37.40 -25.75
C SER A 290 15.42 36.07 -25.02
N GLY A 291 14.68 35.01 -25.34
CA GLY A 291 14.85 33.68 -24.76
C GLY A 291 16.11 32.93 -25.21
N PHE A 292 16.85 33.48 -26.17
CA PHE A 292 18.12 32.94 -26.67
C PHE A 292 19.25 33.91 -26.35
N ASP A 293 19.59 34.04 -25.08
CA ASP A 293 20.83 34.70 -24.68
C ASP A 293 22.02 33.82 -25.12
N ILE A 294 22.98 34.40 -25.83
CA ILE A 294 24.15 33.68 -26.40
C ILE A 294 25.10 33.18 -25.31
N VAL A 295 24.94 33.65 -24.07
CA VAL A 295 25.71 33.20 -22.92
C VAL A 295 24.82 32.35 -22.02
N ARG A 296 25.12 31.05 -21.90
CA ARG A 296 24.62 30.23 -20.79
C ARG A 296 25.09 30.90 -19.49
N THR A 297 24.18 31.51 -18.75
CA THR A 297 24.42 31.85 -17.35
C THR A 297 24.55 30.55 -16.57
N SER A 298 25.78 30.05 -16.47
CA SER A 298 26.14 29.05 -15.48
C SER A 298 25.99 29.71 -14.10
N SER A 299 24.89 29.44 -13.40
CA SER A 299 24.84 29.70 -11.96
C SER A 299 25.67 28.62 -11.25
N LEU A 300 26.99 28.70 -11.41
CA LEU A 300 27.95 28.19 -10.43
C LEU A 300 27.87 29.14 -9.23
N GLY A 301 26.88 28.93 -8.38
CA GLY A 301 26.71 29.63 -7.12
C GLY A 301 27.08 28.68 -5.99
N TYR A 302 28.25 28.90 -5.39
CA TYR A 302 28.73 28.21 -4.21
C TYR A 302 27.66 28.09 -3.10
N SER A 303 27.67 26.92 -2.45
CA SER A 303 27.03 26.64 -1.16
C SER A 303 27.24 27.79 -0.16
N VAL A 304 26.15 28.47 0.22
CA VAL A 304 26.12 29.32 1.41
C VAL A 304 24.84 29.04 2.19
N ASP A 305 24.89 28.00 3.01
CA ASP A 305 23.83 27.52 3.89
C ASP A 305 23.80 28.31 5.21
N ASN A 306 23.82 29.64 5.15
CA ASN A 306 23.80 30.52 6.34
C ASN A 306 23.08 31.85 6.06
N HIS A 307 21.75 31.84 6.01
CA HIS A 307 20.96 33.06 5.80
C HIS A 307 19.90 33.31 6.88
N TYR A 308 20.37 33.43 8.14
CA TYR A 308 19.56 33.95 9.26
C TYR A 308 19.96 35.37 9.72
N GLN A 309 20.89 36.05 9.06
CA GLN A 309 21.43 37.33 9.58
C GLN A 309 21.09 38.62 8.84
N TYR A 310 20.35 38.62 7.73
CA TYR A 310 20.04 39.88 7.05
C TYR A 310 18.63 39.91 6.45
N LYS A 311 17.66 40.39 7.24
CA LYS A 311 16.52 41.16 6.73
C LYS A 311 16.12 42.23 7.75
N SER A 312 16.56 43.46 7.50
CA SER A 312 16.04 44.66 8.16
C SER A 312 15.84 45.78 7.12
N GLU A 313 14.60 45.97 6.68
CA GLU A 313 14.04 47.20 6.08
C GLU A 313 12.52 47.07 6.27
N GLY A 314 11.67 48.01 6.72
CA GLY A 314 11.63 49.38 7.24
C GLY A 314 10.13 49.57 7.66
N ALA A 315 9.63 50.50 8.46
CA ALA A 315 10.04 51.85 8.81
C ALA A 315 9.50 52.26 10.20
N SER A 316 10.10 53.32 10.72
CA SER A 316 10.05 53.91 12.06
C SER A 316 8.70 54.49 12.48
N PHE A 317 8.38 54.48 13.78
CA PHE A 317 8.00 55.69 14.54
C PHE A 317 8.16 55.51 16.07
N MET A 318 8.51 56.64 16.69
CA MET A 318 8.50 57.00 18.11
C MET A 318 9.75 56.74 18.96
N SER A 319 10.41 57.87 19.26
CA SER A 319 11.37 58.06 20.32
C SER A 319 10.76 57.76 21.69
N LYS A 320 11.42 56.91 22.46
CA LYS A 320 11.47 57.03 23.93
C LYS A 320 12.87 56.68 24.39
N SER A 321 13.52 57.66 24.99
CA SER A 321 14.79 57.52 25.69
C SER A 321 14.64 56.53 26.84
N ALA A 322 15.31 55.38 26.74
CA ALA A 322 15.53 54.49 27.87
C ALA A 322 16.97 54.71 28.38
N ARG A 323 17.08 55.26 29.59
CA ARG A 323 18.35 55.46 30.30
C ARG A 323 18.97 54.09 30.64
N PRO A 324 20.30 53.91 30.53
CA PRO A 324 20.96 52.60 30.69
C PRO A 324 21.19 52.19 32.16
N SER A 325 20.43 52.71 33.12
CA SER A 325 20.73 52.53 34.56
C SER A 325 20.24 51.19 35.16
N LEU A 326 19.41 50.42 34.46
CA LEU A 326 18.82 49.20 35.03
C LEU A 326 19.62 47.92 34.71
N LEU A 327 20.25 47.85 33.54
CA LEU A 327 21.07 46.71 33.11
C LEU A 327 22.41 46.61 33.87
N ILE A 328 23.02 47.75 34.20
CA ILE A 328 24.27 47.79 34.98
C ILE A 328 24.01 47.37 36.43
N THR A 329 22.85 47.73 36.99
CA THR A 329 22.47 47.34 38.36
C THR A 329 22.16 45.84 38.45
N LEU A 330 21.54 45.26 37.42
CA LEU A 330 21.24 43.83 37.37
C LEU A 330 22.51 42.96 37.22
N LEU A 331 23.50 43.43 36.44
CA LEU A 331 24.79 42.77 36.26
C LEU A 331 25.70 42.86 37.50
N LEU A 332 25.59 43.94 38.28
CA LEU A 332 26.31 44.10 39.55
C LEU A 332 25.70 43.27 40.69
N CYS A 333 24.40 43.01 40.67
CA CYS A 333 23.74 42.15 41.67
C CYS A 333 24.04 40.66 41.44
N PHE A 334 24.27 40.23 40.19
CA PHE A 334 24.53 38.82 39.88
C PHE A 334 25.96 38.37 40.25
N SER A 335 26.94 39.28 40.25
CA SER A 335 28.33 38.97 40.63
C SER A 335 28.53 38.86 42.14
N ILE A 336 27.68 39.49 42.96
CA ILE A 336 27.76 39.44 44.43
C ILE A 336 27.19 38.11 44.98
N VAL A 337 26.30 37.44 44.24
CA VAL A 337 25.67 36.18 44.69
C VAL A 337 26.57 34.94 44.46
N LEU A 338 27.55 34.99 43.55
CA LEU A 338 28.45 33.85 43.30
C LEU A 338 29.73 33.80 44.16
N SER A 339 29.97 34.78 45.04
CA SER A 339 31.22 34.85 45.84
C SER A 339 31.05 34.47 47.33
N ALA A 340 29.88 34.00 47.76
CA ALA A 340 29.62 33.75 49.18
C ALA A 340 29.01 32.36 49.42
N CYS A 341 29.83 31.32 49.26
CA CYS A 341 29.78 30.00 49.93
C CYS A 341 30.94 29.16 49.36
N ALA A 342 32.18 29.38 49.82
CA ALA A 342 32.80 28.75 50.99
C ALA A 342 33.67 27.52 50.63
N ALA A 343 34.98 27.77 50.52
CA ALA A 343 36.03 26.87 51.02
C ALA A 343 35.90 26.77 52.56
N GLY A 344 36.34 25.72 53.26
CA GLY A 344 37.02 24.49 52.88
C GLY A 344 37.25 23.62 54.12
N ASN A 345 37.88 22.45 53.97
CA ASN A 345 39.17 22.11 54.59
C ASN A 345 39.51 20.63 54.40
N THR A 346 40.77 20.43 54.04
CA THR A 346 41.54 19.17 53.98
C THR A 346 41.98 18.70 55.37
N ASN A 347 42.07 17.37 55.59
CA ASN A 347 43.31 16.72 56.06
C ASN A 347 43.22 15.17 56.20
N THR A 348 44.13 14.51 55.47
CA THR A 348 45.07 13.43 55.84
C THR A 348 44.71 12.25 56.78
N ALA A 349 44.73 11.05 56.18
CA ALA A 349 45.46 9.80 56.54
C ALA A 349 45.72 9.39 58.01
N SER A 350 45.23 8.20 58.40
CA SER A 350 46.04 7.06 58.90
C SER A 350 45.18 5.88 59.42
N GLY A 351 45.57 4.65 59.02
CA GLY A 351 45.93 3.59 59.98
C GLY A 351 44.87 2.76 60.71
N SER A 352 44.65 1.54 60.20
CA SER A 352 44.61 0.23 60.90
C SER A 352 43.44 -0.21 61.81
N ASN A 353 42.99 -1.44 61.49
CA ASN A 353 42.57 -2.57 62.33
C ASN A 353 41.33 -2.48 63.24
N THR A 354 40.32 -3.32 62.96
CA THR A 354 40.04 -4.57 63.73
C THR A 354 38.86 -5.40 63.14
N THR A 355 39.17 -6.65 62.75
CA THR A 355 38.48 -7.96 63.06
C THR A 355 37.08 -7.94 63.67
N SER A 356 36.06 -8.79 63.38
CA SER A 356 35.90 -10.20 62.88
C SER A 356 34.37 -10.53 62.92
N PRO A 357 33.84 -11.76 62.65
CA PRO A 357 34.17 -12.82 61.69
C PRO A 357 32.95 -13.33 60.86
N SER A 358 33.26 -14.22 59.89
CA SER A 358 32.39 -15.11 59.09
C SER A 358 31.63 -16.17 59.94
N PRO A 359 30.65 -16.96 59.44
CA PRO A 359 30.92 -18.00 58.42
C PRO A 359 29.77 -18.41 57.47
N SER A 360 30.13 -18.95 56.30
CA SER A 360 29.88 -20.36 55.89
C SER A 360 29.62 -20.50 54.40
N ALA A 361 30.37 -21.41 53.80
CA ALA A 361 30.47 -21.73 52.38
C ALA A 361 29.33 -22.62 51.86
N SER A 362 29.14 -22.60 50.53
CA SER A 362 29.13 -23.83 49.74
C SER A 362 29.46 -23.52 48.28
N ALA A 363 30.40 -24.29 47.73
CA ALA A 363 30.93 -24.19 46.37
C ALA A 363 30.33 -25.29 45.48
N ALA A 364 30.13 -24.99 44.19
CA ALA A 364 29.99 -25.93 43.07
C ALA A 364 30.28 -25.17 41.76
N PRO A 365 30.72 -25.82 40.66
CA PRO A 365 32.06 -25.64 40.10
C PRO A 365 32.12 -24.75 38.86
N ALA A 366 33.34 -24.27 38.58
CA ALA A 366 33.71 -23.57 37.37
C ALA A 366 33.45 -24.44 36.11
N ALA A 367 32.63 -23.90 35.21
CA ALA A 367 32.60 -24.33 33.83
C ALA A 367 33.78 -23.68 33.11
N THR A 368 34.57 -24.52 32.46
CA THR A 368 35.62 -24.16 31.49
C THR A 368 35.05 -23.29 30.39
N ASP A 369 35.45 -22.02 30.36
CA ASP A 369 35.35 -21.17 29.18
C ASP A 369 36.22 -21.79 28.07
N THR A 370 35.53 -22.36 27.08
CA THR A 370 36.14 -22.59 25.77
C THR A 370 36.11 -21.24 25.06
N PRO A 371 37.24 -20.70 24.57
CA PRO A 371 37.20 -19.45 23.83
C PRO A 371 36.42 -19.71 22.53
N SER A 372 35.24 -19.10 22.41
CA SER A 372 34.53 -18.96 21.15
C SER A 372 35.49 -18.27 20.18
N ALA A 373 35.70 -18.87 19.01
CA ALA A 373 36.41 -18.22 17.92
C ALA A 373 35.79 -16.84 17.72
N GLU A 374 36.59 -15.78 17.81
CA GLU A 374 36.15 -14.43 17.48
C GLU A 374 35.60 -14.48 16.05
N ALA A 375 34.28 -14.30 15.91
CA ALA A 375 33.64 -14.21 14.63
C ALA A 375 34.23 -13.00 13.91
N GLN A 376 34.95 -13.23 12.82
CA GLN A 376 35.48 -12.15 12.00
C GLN A 376 34.29 -11.32 11.50
N THR A 377 34.34 -10.01 11.69
CA THR A 377 33.33 -9.07 11.21
C THR A 377 33.91 -8.22 10.09
N ARG A 378 33.03 -7.69 9.25
CA ARG A 378 33.33 -6.71 8.20
C ARG A 378 32.44 -5.49 8.43
N THR A 379 32.94 -4.30 8.09
CA THR A 379 32.12 -3.09 8.11
C THR A 379 31.59 -2.82 6.71
N ILE A 380 30.29 -2.59 6.61
CA ILE A 380 29.64 -2.16 5.35
C ILE A 380 28.97 -0.79 5.57
N THR A 381 28.97 0.05 4.55
CA THR A 381 28.32 1.36 4.59
C THR A 381 26.87 1.25 4.11
N THR A 382 25.92 1.64 4.96
CA THR A 382 24.49 1.57 4.62
C THR A 382 23.82 2.94 4.72
N VAL A 383 22.57 3.04 4.25
CA VAL A 383 21.73 4.23 4.45
C VAL A 383 21.44 4.55 5.92
N LYS A 384 21.71 3.60 6.82
CA LYS A 384 21.59 3.75 8.28
C LYS A 384 22.94 4.04 8.97
N GLY A 385 24.00 4.24 8.19
CA GLY A 385 25.37 4.39 8.66
C GLY A 385 26.18 3.11 8.49
N ASP A 386 27.43 3.15 8.95
CA ASP A 386 28.31 1.98 8.94
C ASP A 386 27.83 0.95 9.97
N ILE A 387 27.73 -0.30 9.54
CA ILE A 387 27.33 -1.43 10.38
C ILE A 387 28.36 -2.55 10.27
N GLU A 388 28.67 -3.18 11.40
CA GLU A 388 29.47 -4.40 11.42
C GLU A 388 28.56 -5.61 11.18
N VAL A 389 28.85 -6.37 10.12
CA VAL A 389 28.18 -7.62 9.79
C VAL A 389 29.17 -8.78 9.86
N PRO A 390 28.72 -10.03 10.07
CA PRO A 390 29.61 -11.18 10.05
C PRO A 390 30.37 -11.31 8.73
N ALA A 391 31.62 -11.75 8.76
CA ALA A 391 32.40 -12.01 7.55
C ALA A 391 31.83 -13.17 6.72
N ASP A 392 31.18 -14.15 7.36
CA ASP A 392 30.52 -15.27 6.68
C ASP A 392 29.21 -15.63 7.41
N PRO A 393 28.11 -14.90 7.15
CA PRO A 393 26.85 -15.10 7.87
C PRO A 393 26.22 -16.46 7.54
N GLN A 394 25.87 -17.22 8.57
CA GLN A 394 25.35 -18.58 8.50
C GLN A 394 23.84 -18.65 8.77
N ARG A 395 23.28 -17.70 9.53
CA ARG A 395 21.90 -17.71 10.01
C ARG A 395 21.18 -16.45 9.56
N VAL A 396 21.00 -16.32 8.25
CA VAL A 396 20.42 -15.13 7.62
C VAL A 396 18.90 -15.18 7.67
N VAL A 397 18.27 -14.10 8.13
CA VAL A 397 16.82 -13.87 8.03
C VAL A 397 16.56 -12.82 6.95
N VAL A 398 15.61 -13.09 6.05
CA VAL A 398 15.34 -12.22 4.90
C VAL A 398 13.85 -11.96 4.76
N LEU A 399 13.44 -10.69 4.84
CA LEU A 399 12.01 -10.33 4.76
C LEU A 399 11.53 -9.98 3.35
N TYR A 400 12.46 -9.67 2.43
CA TYR A 400 12.17 -9.35 1.04
C TYR A 400 13.41 -9.53 0.17
N LEU A 401 13.26 -9.54 -1.16
CA LEU A 401 14.34 -9.81 -2.12
C LEU A 401 14.96 -11.21 -1.95
N LEU A 402 14.10 -12.18 -1.66
CA LEU A 402 14.49 -13.56 -1.35
C LEU A 402 15.31 -14.19 -2.49
N GLY A 403 14.93 -13.92 -3.75
CA GLY A 403 15.65 -14.44 -4.90
C GLY A 403 17.06 -13.88 -5.05
N ASP A 404 17.34 -12.63 -4.65
CA ASP A 404 18.70 -12.07 -4.72
C ASP A 404 19.63 -12.81 -3.75
N VAL A 405 19.15 -13.09 -2.53
CA VAL A 405 19.91 -13.84 -1.52
C VAL A 405 20.11 -15.31 -1.92
N LEU A 406 19.06 -15.95 -2.43
CA LEU A 406 19.14 -17.34 -2.91
C LEU A 406 20.09 -17.48 -4.11
N ALA A 407 20.07 -16.53 -5.04
CA ALA A 407 20.96 -16.56 -6.20
C ALA A 407 22.44 -16.39 -5.83
N LEU A 408 22.74 -15.74 -4.70
CA LEU A 408 24.09 -15.67 -4.12
C LEU A 408 24.50 -16.95 -3.36
N GLY A 409 23.64 -17.98 -3.37
CA GLY A 409 23.92 -19.28 -2.76
C GLY A 409 23.68 -19.32 -1.25
N VAL A 410 22.94 -18.35 -0.71
CA VAL A 410 22.61 -18.30 0.73
C VAL A 410 21.16 -18.72 0.93
N LYS A 411 20.94 -19.83 1.66
CA LYS A 411 19.61 -20.28 2.05
C LYS A 411 19.22 -19.67 3.41
N PRO A 412 18.20 -18.80 3.50
CA PRO A 412 17.83 -18.17 4.76
C PRO A 412 17.29 -19.19 5.78
N VAL A 413 17.48 -18.92 7.07
CA VAL A 413 16.87 -19.73 8.15
C VAL A 413 15.43 -19.31 8.46
N GLY A 414 15.05 -18.11 8.04
CA GLY A 414 13.69 -17.60 8.18
C GLY A 414 13.38 -16.54 7.13
N VAL A 415 12.15 -16.60 6.60
CA VAL A 415 11.70 -15.71 5.54
C VAL A 415 10.30 -15.17 5.81
N SER A 416 9.99 -14.02 5.22
CA SER A 416 8.60 -13.60 5.07
C SER A 416 7.85 -14.50 4.08
N ASP A 417 6.58 -14.71 4.34
CA ASP A 417 5.66 -15.46 3.49
C ASP A 417 5.21 -14.58 2.30
N VAL A 418 6.11 -14.50 1.31
CA VAL A 418 5.98 -13.69 0.09
C VAL A 418 6.55 -14.40 -1.13
N SER A 419 6.67 -15.72 -1.12
CA SER A 419 7.31 -16.50 -2.20
C SER A 419 6.32 -17.24 -3.11
N GLU A 420 5.01 -17.06 -2.91
CA GLU A 420 3.97 -17.77 -3.69
C GLU A 420 4.05 -17.43 -5.19
N GLY A 421 4.20 -18.45 -6.03
CA GLY A 421 4.33 -18.36 -7.47
C GLY A 421 5.69 -17.85 -7.96
N ALA A 422 6.62 -17.52 -7.07
CA ALA A 422 7.96 -17.06 -7.44
C ALA A 422 8.76 -18.19 -8.09
N ALA A 423 9.71 -17.84 -8.97
CA ALA A 423 10.61 -18.83 -9.61
C ALA A 423 11.42 -19.67 -8.59
N PHE A 424 11.61 -19.14 -7.38
CA PHE A 424 12.36 -19.75 -6.28
C PHE A 424 11.45 -20.30 -5.16
N GLU A 425 10.14 -20.43 -5.38
CA GLU A 425 9.20 -20.85 -4.34
C GLU A 425 9.58 -22.19 -3.68
N GLU A 426 9.93 -23.19 -4.51
CA GLU A 426 10.26 -24.54 -4.05
C GLU A 426 11.50 -24.57 -3.13
N GLU A 427 12.49 -23.71 -3.40
CA GLU A 427 13.73 -23.58 -2.63
C GLU A 427 13.48 -23.12 -1.17
N LEU A 428 12.33 -22.49 -0.92
CA LEU A 428 11.93 -21.95 0.38
C LEU A 428 10.81 -22.75 1.05
N SER A 429 10.47 -23.92 0.53
CA SER A 429 9.36 -24.75 1.03
C SER A 429 9.60 -25.32 2.43
N ASP A 430 10.86 -25.56 2.79
CA ASP A 430 11.32 -26.07 4.09
C ASP A 430 11.79 -24.97 5.06
N VAL A 431 11.82 -23.70 4.61
CA VAL A 431 12.27 -22.56 5.42
C VAL A 431 11.14 -22.01 6.26
N GLN A 432 11.42 -21.65 7.52
CA GLN A 432 10.42 -21.15 8.44
C GLN A 432 9.84 -19.81 7.96
N LYS A 433 8.50 -19.76 7.81
CA LYS A 433 7.76 -18.53 7.49
C LYS A 433 7.50 -17.73 8.78
N LEU A 434 7.96 -16.48 8.80
CA LEU A 434 7.99 -15.63 10.00
C LEU A 434 6.82 -14.66 10.14
N GLY A 435 5.95 -14.63 9.13
CA GLY A 435 4.87 -13.66 9.00
C GLY A 435 4.70 -13.32 7.52
N THR A 436 3.60 -12.67 7.17
CA THR A 436 3.30 -12.37 5.76
C THR A 436 3.80 -10.97 5.42
N TRP A 437 4.49 -10.82 4.29
CA TRP A 437 5.09 -9.54 3.88
C TRP A 437 6.00 -8.94 4.96
N PHE A 438 5.78 -7.67 5.30
CA PHE A 438 6.60 -6.92 6.24
C PHE A 438 6.11 -7.02 7.69
N GLU A 439 5.19 -7.95 7.98
CA GLU A 439 4.63 -8.21 9.32
C GLU A 439 5.29 -9.44 9.97
N ALA A 440 6.61 -9.58 9.84
CA ALA A 440 7.33 -10.68 10.47
C ALA A 440 7.35 -10.53 12.00
N SER A 441 7.12 -11.63 12.74
CA SER A 441 7.10 -11.63 14.19
C SER A 441 8.51 -11.47 14.76
N PRO A 442 8.81 -10.39 15.52
CA PRO A 442 10.13 -10.19 16.12
C PRO A 442 10.51 -11.32 17.08
N GLU A 443 9.54 -11.87 17.83
CA GLU A 443 9.77 -13.00 18.73
C GLU A 443 10.15 -14.27 17.97
N ALA A 444 9.51 -14.52 16.82
CA ALA A 444 9.85 -15.65 15.96
C ALA A 444 11.25 -15.49 15.35
N ILE A 445 11.61 -14.27 14.94
CA ILE A 445 12.96 -13.96 14.42
C ILE A 445 14.01 -14.16 15.52
N LEU A 446 13.77 -13.64 16.72
CA LEU A 446 14.68 -13.81 17.86
C LEU A 446 14.90 -15.30 18.18
N SER A 447 13.85 -16.13 18.09
CA SER A 447 13.97 -17.57 18.33
C SER A 447 14.83 -18.32 17.32
N LEU A 448 15.08 -17.72 16.15
CA LEU A 448 15.97 -18.26 15.13
C LEU A 448 17.44 -17.92 15.38
N ASP A 449 17.78 -17.13 16.39
CA ASP A 449 19.17 -16.74 16.68
C ASP A 449 19.95 -16.32 15.40
N PRO A 450 19.48 -15.29 14.67
CA PRO A 450 20.09 -14.90 13.41
C PRO A 450 21.41 -14.16 13.63
N ASP A 451 22.34 -14.30 12.70
CA ASP A 451 23.60 -13.54 12.70
C ASP A 451 23.57 -12.35 11.71
N LEU A 452 22.59 -12.32 10.82
CA LEU A 452 22.31 -11.21 9.91
C LEU A 452 20.81 -11.16 9.57
N ILE A 453 20.25 -9.96 9.52
CA ILE A 453 18.84 -9.72 9.11
C ILE A 453 18.83 -8.74 7.93
N ILE A 454 18.14 -9.10 6.84
CA ILE A 454 17.97 -8.24 5.66
C ILE A 454 16.51 -7.77 5.58
N VAL A 455 16.31 -6.46 5.55
CA VAL A 455 14.98 -5.82 5.64
C VAL A 455 14.72 -4.81 4.52
N PRO A 456 13.47 -4.64 4.07
CA PRO A 456 13.12 -3.74 2.96
C PRO A 456 12.74 -2.32 3.38
N SER A 457 12.43 -2.07 4.66
CA SER A 457 11.91 -0.77 5.09
C SER A 457 12.46 -0.30 6.44
N ASP A 458 12.45 1.03 6.63
CA ASP A 458 12.77 1.67 7.91
C ASP A 458 11.94 1.08 9.06
N GLU A 459 10.65 0.81 8.84
CA GLU A 459 9.75 0.26 9.85
C GLU A 459 10.24 -1.10 10.35
N THR A 460 10.58 -2.00 9.43
CA THR A 460 11.14 -3.31 9.78
C THR A 460 12.54 -3.22 10.37
N TYR A 461 13.35 -2.25 9.93
CA TYR A 461 14.69 -2.01 10.48
C TYR A 461 14.62 -1.61 11.96
N GLU A 462 13.79 -0.62 12.30
CA GLU A 462 13.70 -0.13 13.68
C GLU A 462 13.23 -1.20 14.67
N VAL A 463 12.43 -2.17 14.21
CA VAL A 463 11.91 -3.27 15.03
C VAL A 463 12.94 -4.40 15.22
N LEU A 464 13.81 -4.64 14.24
CA LEU A 464 14.65 -5.85 14.19
C LEU A 464 16.14 -5.60 14.45
N LYS A 465 16.60 -4.34 14.38
CA LYS A 465 18.00 -3.97 14.62
C LYS A 465 18.56 -4.38 15.98
N ASP A 466 17.69 -4.55 16.97
CA ASP A 466 18.09 -4.93 18.34
C ASP A 466 18.22 -6.47 18.50
N ILE A 467 17.90 -7.26 17.47
CA ILE A 467 18.01 -8.72 17.47
C ILE A 467 19.38 -9.18 16.96
N ALA A 468 19.81 -8.68 15.80
CA ALA A 468 21.08 -9.01 15.15
C ALA A 468 21.49 -7.88 14.19
N PRO A 469 22.74 -7.85 13.68
CA PRO A 469 23.14 -6.93 12.62
C PRO A 469 22.10 -6.91 11.50
N THR A 470 21.52 -5.73 11.24
CA THR A 470 20.37 -5.58 10.35
C THR A 470 20.73 -4.65 9.20
N VAL A 471 20.51 -5.10 7.97
CA VAL A 471 20.82 -4.37 6.74
C VAL A 471 19.52 -3.96 6.07
N LEU A 472 19.30 -2.64 5.98
CA LEU A 472 18.21 -2.05 5.21
C LEU A 472 18.63 -1.91 3.75
N VAL A 473 17.90 -2.57 2.84
CA VAL A 473 18.13 -2.48 1.39
C VAL A 473 17.12 -1.50 0.77
N PRO A 474 17.55 -0.31 0.29
CA PRO A 474 16.66 0.67 -0.35
C PRO A 474 16.36 0.28 -1.81
N TYR A 475 15.69 -0.86 -1.98
CA TYR A 475 15.50 -1.52 -3.28
C TYR A 475 14.74 -0.69 -4.32
N GLU A 476 13.91 0.27 -3.89
CA GLU A 476 13.14 1.15 -4.78
C GLU A 476 14.02 2.15 -5.53
N THR A 477 15.21 2.44 -5.01
CA THR A 477 16.15 3.42 -5.59
C THR A 477 17.37 2.78 -6.23
N MET A 478 17.50 1.46 -6.15
CA MET A 478 18.63 0.70 -6.66
C MET A 478 18.24 -0.05 -7.93
N SER A 479 19.11 -0.04 -8.93
CA SER A 479 19.08 -1.00 -10.03
C SER A 479 19.24 -2.44 -9.50
N ALA A 480 18.91 -3.44 -10.32
CA ALA A 480 19.12 -4.83 -9.96
C ALA A 480 20.60 -5.14 -9.70
N GLU A 481 21.50 -4.59 -10.53
CA GLU A 481 22.95 -4.75 -10.36
C GLU A 481 23.43 -4.14 -9.04
N GLU A 482 23.07 -2.88 -8.74
CA GLU A 482 23.46 -2.21 -7.50
C GLU A 482 22.93 -2.94 -6.27
N ARG A 483 21.68 -3.42 -6.35
CA ARG A 483 21.02 -4.11 -5.24
C ARG A 483 21.70 -5.44 -4.93
N VAL A 484 22.00 -6.25 -5.94
CA VAL A 484 22.66 -7.55 -5.73
C VAL A 484 24.12 -7.38 -5.35
N ALA A 485 24.82 -6.36 -5.88
CA ALA A 485 26.16 -6.02 -5.42
C ALA A 485 26.16 -5.64 -3.93
N PHE A 486 25.20 -4.83 -3.50
CA PHE A 486 25.05 -4.43 -2.09
C PHE A 486 24.70 -5.60 -1.18
N ILE A 487 23.77 -6.48 -1.59
CA ILE A 487 23.45 -7.71 -0.86
C ILE A 487 24.67 -8.65 -0.83
N GLY A 488 25.43 -8.74 -1.93
CA GLY A 488 26.67 -9.48 -2.03
C GLY A 488 27.72 -9.00 -1.03
N GLU A 489 27.91 -7.69 -0.90
CA GLU A 489 28.80 -7.09 0.11
C GLU A 489 28.38 -7.46 1.55
N ALA A 490 27.07 -7.36 1.84
CA ALA A 490 26.52 -7.72 3.15
C ALA A 490 26.67 -9.21 3.49
N LEU A 491 26.66 -10.09 2.49
CA LEU A 491 26.77 -11.55 2.65
C LEU A 491 28.19 -12.09 2.48
N GLY A 492 29.15 -11.27 2.04
CA GLY A 492 30.48 -11.77 1.69
C GLY A 492 30.57 -12.56 0.41
N LYS A 493 29.76 -12.17 -0.56
CA LYS A 493 29.56 -12.83 -1.83
C LYS A 493 29.77 -11.86 -3.01
N GLU A 494 30.69 -10.90 -2.88
CA GLU A 494 30.94 -9.85 -3.89
C GLU A 494 31.35 -10.43 -5.25
N GLU A 495 32.24 -11.43 -5.26
CA GLU A 495 32.67 -12.10 -6.49
C GLU A 495 31.53 -12.93 -7.10
N GLN A 496 30.71 -13.58 -6.28
CA GLN A 496 29.53 -14.31 -6.74
C GLN A 496 28.48 -13.35 -7.32
N ALA A 497 28.25 -12.21 -6.68
CA ALA A 497 27.32 -11.18 -7.17
C ALA A 497 27.74 -10.68 -8.56
N LYS A 498 29.03 -10.42 -8.75
CA LYS A 498 29.59 -10.04 -10.05
C LYS A 498 29.43 -11.15 -11.08
N THR A 499 29.83 -12.38 -10.73
CA THR A 499 29.75 -13.54 -11.62
C THR A 499 28.31 -13.77 -12.09
N LEU A 500 27.35 -13.66 -11.17
CA LEU A 500 25.93 -13.85 -11.44
C LEU A 500 25.40 -12.87 -12.50
N PHE A 501 25.82 -11.60 -12.45
CA PHE A 501 25.43 -10.62 -13.47
C PHE A 501 26.19 -10.80 -14.78
N ASP A 502 27.48 -11.16 -14.73
CA ASP A 502 28.23 -11.49 -15.94
C ASP A 502 27.56 -12.63 -16.72
N GLU A 503 27.11 -13.69 -16.01
CA GLU A 503 26.35 -14.81 -16.57
C GLU A 503 24.98 -14.38 -17.08
N PHE A 504 24.24 -13.57 -16.32
CA PHE A 504 22.94 -13.05 -16.74
C PHE A 504 23.06 -12.19 -18.01
N HIS A 505 24.03 -11.28 -18.08
CA HIS A 505 24.27 -10.46 -19.27
C HIS A 505 24.68 -11.29 -20.48
N ALA A 506 25.54 -12.31 -20.31
CA ALA A 506 25.88 -13.22 -21.39
C ALA A 506 24.64 -13.92 -21.96
N LYS A 507 23.73 -14.33 -21.07
CA LYS A 507 22.45 -14.95 -21.44
C LYS A 507 21.48 -13.98 -22.11
N VAL A 508 21.46 -12.72 -21.68
CA VAL A 508 20.70 -11.65 -22.36
C VAL A 508 21.19 -11.47 -23.79
N GLU A 509 22.51 -11.43 -24.02
CA GLU A 509 23.08 -11.29 -25.36
C GLU A 509 22.81 -12.52 -26.24
N GLU A 510 22.87 -13.74 -25.68
CA GLU A 510 22.44 -14.95 -26.38
C GLU A 510 20.95 -14.88 -26.76
N GLY A 511 20.09 -14.42 -25.84
CA GLY A 511 18.66 -14.21 -26.08
C GLY A 511 18.40 -13.21 -27.21
N LYS A 512 19.09 -12.06 -27.19
CA LYS A 512 19.04 -11.06 -28.27
C LYS A 512 19.45 -11.65 -29.61
N GLN A 513 20.53 -12.42 -29.65
CA GLN A 513 20.98 -13.06 -30.89
C GLN A 513 19.90 -14.01 -31.45
N LYS A 514 19.34 -14.89 -30.61
CA LYS A 514 18.26 -15.81 -31.02
C LYS A 514 17.04 -15.05 -31.56
N LEU A 515 16.62 -13.99 -30.87
CA LEU A 515 15.48 -13.16 -31.28
C LEU A 515 15.77 -12.38 -32.57
N GLN A 516 17.01 -11.91 -32.77
CA GLN A 516 17.43 -11.23 -33.99
C GLN A 516 17.44 -12.18 -35.19
N GLU A 517 18.00 -13.39 -35.04
CA GLU A 517 17.99 -14.44 -36.07
C GLU A 517 16.57 -14.86 -36.46
N ALA A 518 15.64 -14.82 -35.50
CA ALA A 518 14.22 -15.08 -35.72
C ALA A 518 13.44 -13.88 -36.33
N GLY A 519 14.06 -12.69 -36.44
CA GLY A 519 13.41 -11.47 -36.91
C GLY A 519 12.39 -10.88 -35.94
N ILE A 520 12.54 -11.17 -34.64
CA ILE A 520 11.62 -10.77 -33.57
C ILE A 520 12.15 -9.58 -32.77
N LEU A 521 13.47 -9.42 -32.62
CA LEU A 521 14.06 -8.41 -31.73
C LEU A 521 13.60 -6.97 -32.04
N ASP A 522 13.46 -6.65 -33.33
CA ASP A 522 13.03 -5.32 -33.79
C ASP A 522 11.49 -5.10 -33.75
N ARG A 523 10.72 -6.14 -33.39
CA ARG A 523 9.26 -6.08 -33.30
C ARG A 523 8.80 -5.44 -31.99
N THR A 524 7.59 -4.91 -32.01
CA THR A 524 7.01 -4.24 -30.84
C THR A 524 6.38 -5.25 -29.88
N VAL A 525 6.58 -5.04 -28.58
CA VAL A 525 6.00 -5.86 -27.52
C VAL A 525 5.19 -4.96 -26.58
N SER A 526 3.99 -5.39 -26.23
CA SER A 526 3.21 -4.77 -25.15
C SER A 526 3.09 -5.72 -23.96
N ILE A 527 3.09 -5.16 -22.76
CA ILE A 527 2.88 -5.91 -21.52
C ILE A 527 1.62 -5.39 -20.86
N MET A 528 0.72 -6.28 -20.50
CA MET A 528 -0.61 -5.93 -20.03
C MET A 528 -1.07 -6.83 -18.86
N GLU A 529 -1.99 -6.32 -18.05
CA GLU A 529 -2.58 -7.03 -16.92
C GLU A 529 -4.05 -6.64 -16.74
N GLY A 530 -4.90 -7.61 -16.39
CA GLY A 530 -6.31 -7.36 -16.10
C GLY A 530 -7.23 -7.63 -17.29
N GLY A 531 -8.15 -6.70 -17.60
CA GLY A 531 -9.24 -6.93 -18.57
C GLY A 531 -10.64 -6.89 -17.95
N SER A 532 -10.76 -6.67 -16.64
CA SER A 532 -12.05 -6.48 -15.98
C SER A 532 -12.67 -5.14 -16.39
N LYS A 533 -14.00 -5.07 -16.43
CA LYS A 533 -14.75 -3.84 -16.82
C LYS A 533 -14.34 -3.27 -18.18
N ARG A 534 -13.83 -4.11 -19.10
CA ARG A 534 -13.35 -3.71 -20.44
C ARG A 534 -12.22 -2.66 -20.40
N SER A 535 -11.39 -2.72 -19.36
CA SER A 535 -10.15 -1.93 -19.23
C SER A 535 -8.97 -2.87 -18.97
N MET A 536 -7.81 -2.50 -19.51
CA MET A 536 -6.56 -3.24 -19.40
C MET A 536 -5.47 -2.31 -18.86
N ALA A 537 -4.74 -2.74 -17.83
CA ALA A 537 -3.55 -2.01 -17.41
C ALA A 537 -2.42 -2.32 -18.39
N VAL A 538 -1.89 -1.31 -19.07
CA VAL A 538 -0.77 -1.41 -20.01
C VAL A 538 0.48 -0.86 -19.34
N VAL A 539 1.57 -1.61 -19.35
CA VAL A 539 2.82 -1.21 -18.73
C VAL A 539 3.53 -0.15 -19.58
N THR A 540 3.91 0.97 -18.98
CA THR A 540 4.51 2.12 -19.67
C THR A 540 5.85 2.54 -19.08
N SER A 541 6.56 1.63 -18.41
CA SER A 541 7.89 1.87 -17.83
C SER A 541 8.75 0.60 -17.85
N LYS A 542 10.07 0.76 -17.76
CA LYS A 542 11.03 -0.35 -17.67
C LYS A 542 10.94 -1.11 -16.35
N GLN A 543 10.66 -0.41 -15.25
CA GLN A 543 10.79 -0.94 -13.89
C GLN A 543 9.45 -1.30 -13.22
N PHE A 544 8.41 -1.61 -13.99
CA PHE A 544 7.08 -1.96 -13.46
C PHE A 544 6.98 -3.38 -12.88
N GLY A 545 7.88 -4.28 -13.29
CA GLY A 545 7.69 -5.72 -13.14
C GLY A 545 6.89 -6.29 -14.31
N ARG A 546 6.29 -7.46 -14.13
CA ARG A 546 5.55 -8.21 -15.19
C ARG A 546 6.44 -8.56 -16.39
N GLY A 547 7.75 -8.65 -16.19
CA GLY A 547 8.74 -8.85 -17.26
C GLY A 547 9.19 -7.58 -17.99
N SER A 548 8.74 -6.39 -17.57
CA SER A 548 9.10 -5.13 -18.25
C SER A 548 10.60 -4.84 -18.25
N GLN A 549 11.30 -5.16 -17.15
CA GLN A 549 12.75 -5.01 -17.07
C GLN A 549 13.43 -5.90 -18.12
N VAL A 550 13.04 -7.18 -18.21
CA VAL A 550 13.62 -8.09 -19.19
C VAL A 550 13.35 -7.62 -20.62
N ILE A 551 12.11 -7.27 -20.96
CA ILE A 551 11.71 -6.94 -22.33
C ILE A 551 12.28 -5.58 -22.78
N TYR A 552 12.06 -4.52 -22.00
CA TYR A 552 12.37 -3.14 -22.41
C TYR A 552 13.76 -2.65 -21.99
N GLU A 553 14.32 -3.18 -20.90
CA GLU A 553 15.63 -2.75 -20.40
C GLU A 553 16.75 -3.68 -20.88
N TYR A 554 16.65 -4.97 -20.58
CA TYR A 554 17.73 -5.92 -20.88
C TYR A 554 17.77 -6.36 -22.34
N LEU A 555 16.65 -6.84 -22.89
CA LEU A 555 16.55 -7.22 -24.31
C LEU A 555 16.51 -5.98 -25.22
N GLY A 556 16.04 -4.84 -24.70
CA GLY A 556 15.95 -3.58 -25.45
C GLY A 556 14.89 -3.59 -26.56
N MET A 557 13.87 -4.43 -26.43
CA MET A 557 12.76 -4.48 -27.38
C MET A 557 11.92 -3.20 -27.28
N LYS A 558 11.28 -2.82 -28.39
CA LYS A 558 10.45 -1.62 -28.46
C LYS A 558 9.03 -1.90 -27.99
N ALA A 559 8.41 -0.92 -27.36
CA ALA A 559 6.99 -0.85 -27.14
C ALA A 559 6.29 -0.18 -28.35
N PRO A 560 4.95 -0.26 -28.45
CA PRO A 560 4.20 0.52 -29.44
C PRO A 560 4.47 2.01 -29.33
N ALA A 561 4.43 2.72 -30.47
CA ALA A 561 4.78 4.14 -30.56
C ALA A 561 4.02 5.03 -29.56
N ILE A 562 2.76 4.70 -29.24
CA ILE A 562 1.92 5.45 -28.30
C ILE A 562 2.45 5.43 -26.86
N ILE A 563 3.23 4.41 -26.48
CA ILE A 563 3.82 4.29 -25.14
C ILE A 563 5.36 4.26 -25.14
N GLN A 564 6.03 4.23 -26.30
CA GLN A 564 7.50 4.14 -26.39
C GLN A 564 8.20 5.25 -25.61
N GLU A 565 7.81 6.51 -25.83
CA GLU A 565 8.42 7.66 -25.14
C GLU A 565 8.24 7.55 -23.62
N LYS A 566 7.06 7.10 -23.17
CA LYS A 566 6.79 6.91 -21.74
C LYS A 566 7.66 5.80 -21.15
N VAL A 567 7.82 4.69 -21.86
CA VAL A 567 8.69 3.57 -21.43
C VAL A 567 10.15 4.03 -21.30
N GLU A 568 10.62 4.89 -22.20
CA GLU A 568 12.00 5.40 -22.18
C GLU A 568 12.26 6.45 -21.11
N THR A 569 11.28 7.31 -20.83
CA THR A 569 11.45 8.50 -19.96
C THR A 569 10.99 8.28 -18.51
N SER A 570 10.15 7.28 -18.26
CA SER A 570 9.62 7.02 -16.91
C SER A 570 10.70 6.50 -15.97
N THR A 571 10.88 7.20 -14.86
CA THR A 571 11.77 6.81 -13.75
C THR A 571 11.02 6.09 -12.62
N GLU A 572 9.70 5.98 -12.73
CA GLU A 572 8.83 5.33 -11.76
C GLU A 572 8.20 4.07 -12.36
N ALA A 573 7.81 3.13 -11.50
CA ALA A 573 7.07 1.93 -11.88
C ALA A 573 5.61 2.30 -12.23
N VAL A 574 5.37 2.67 -13.49
CA VAL A 574 4.06 3.15 -13.99
C VAL A 574 3.45 2.27 -15.09
N GLY A 575 2.12 2.25 -15.09
CA GLY A 575 1.27 1.71 -16.15
C GLY A 575 -0.03 2.53 -16.26
N GLU A 576 -0.76 2.32 -17.34
CA GLU A 576 -1.96 3.11 -17.69
C GLU A 576 -3.17 2.20 -17.90
N ASP A 577 -4.32 2.60 -17.35
CA ASP A 577 -5.59 1.93 -17.62
C ASP A 577 -6.11 2.34 -19.01
N VAL A 578 -6.18 1.38 -19.92
CA VAL A 578 -6.57 1.56 -21.32
C VAL A 578 -7.88 0.81 -21.60
N SER A 579 -8.87 1.51 -22.15
CA SER A 579 -10.15 0.88 -22.49
C SER A 579 -10.04 -0.01 -23.74
N PHE A 580 -10.89 -1.02 -23.85
CA PHE A 580 -10.84 -1.98 -24.96
C PHE A 580 -11.07 -1.33 -26.33
N GLU A 581 -11.77 -0.20 -26.39
CA GLU A 581 -12.07 0.54 -27.61
C GLU A 581 -10.81 1.08 -28.30
N VAL A 582 -9.76 1.38 -27.52
CA VAL A 582 -8.48 1.91 -28.03
C VAL A 582 -7.31 0.95 -27.81
N LEU A 583 -7.55 -0.19 -27.16
CA LEU A 583 -6.50 -1.13 -26.75
C LEU A 583 -5.68 -1.70 -27.92
N ALA A 584 -6.26 -1.76 -29.12
CA ALA A 584 -5.55 -2.16 -30.33
C ALA A 584 -4.37 -1.25 -30.65
N ASP A 585 -4.45 0.06 -30.38
CA ASP A 585 -3.38 1.03 -30.63
C ASP A 585 -2.21 0.86 -29.64
N TYR A 586 -2.51 0.30 -28.47
CA TYR A 586 -1.55 -0.02 -27.41
C TYR A 586 -0.98 -1.44 -27.52
N SER A 587 -1.40 -2.21 -28.53
CA SER A 587 -0.99 -3.59 -28.74
C SER A 587 0.14 -3.66 -29.76
N GLY A 588 1.29 -4.16 -29.33
CA GLY A 588 2.42 -4.42 -30.21
C GLY A 588 2.20 -5.63 -31.11
N ASP A 589 3.23 -5.94 -31.88
CA ASP A 589 3.29 -7.15 -32.70
C ASP A 589 3.11 -8.42 -31.84
N TYR A 590 3.70 -8.41 -30.66
CA TYR A 590 3.55 -9.44 -29.61
C TYR A 590 2.95 -8.83 -28.35
N MET A 591 2.17 -9.62 -27.61
CA MET A 591 1.56 -9.18 -26.37
C MET A 591 1.87 -10.16 -25.25
N PHE A 592 2.40 -9.66 -24.13
CA PHE A 592 2.46 -10.38 -22.87
C PHE A 592 1.26 -10.00 -22.00
N ARG A 593 0.58 -10.99 -21.44
CA ARG A 593 -0.47 -10.80 -20.44
C ARG A 593 -0.12 -11.52 -19.15
N SER A 594 0.22 -10.74 -18.13
CA SER A 594 0.39 -11.24 -16.76
C SER A 594 -0.90 -11.89 -16.29
N SER A 595 -0.86 -13.13 -15.84
CA SER A 595 -2.03 -13.98 -15.57
C SER A 595 -2.10 -14.33 -14.09
N TYR A 596 -3.25 -14.12 -13.45
CA TYR A 596 -3.50 -14.49 -12.05
C TYR A 596 -4.89 -15.10 -11.86
N GLU A 597 -5.08 -15.82 -10.75
CA GLU A 597 -6.37 -16.44 -10.43
C GLU A 597 -7.48 -15.39 -10.29
N GLY A 598 -8.58 -15.58 -11.03
CA GLY A 598 -9.72 -14.64 -11.03
C GLY A 598 -9.56 -13.45 -11.97
N MET A 599 -8.51 -13.43 -12.82
CA MET A 599 -8.43 -12.52 -13.95
C MET A 599 -9.61 -12.70 -14.92
N ALA A 600 -9.98 -11.64 -15.64
CA ALA A 600 -11.05 -11.68 -16.63
C ALA A 600 -10.77 -12.73 -17.73
N ASP A 601 -11.73 -13.62 -17.98
CA ASP A 601 -11.71 -14.51 -19.14
C ASP A 601 -12.17 -13.73 -20.38
N LEU A 602 -11.24 -13.54 -21.32
CA LEU A 602 -11.46 -12.79 -22.55
C LEU A 602 -11.55 -13.71 -23.78
N THR A 603 -11.57 -15.03 -23.60
CA THR A 603 -11.57 -16.00 -24.72
C THR A 603 -12.75 -15.83 -25.66
N GLN A 604 -13.88 -15.32 -25.18
CA GLN A 604 -15.10 -15.05 -25.96
C GLN A 604 -15.33 -13.56 -26.25
N ASP A 605 -14.44 -12.64 -25.86
CA ASP A 605 -14.64 -11.21 -26.08
C ASP A 605 -14.31 -10.83 -27.53
N PRO A 606 -15.26 -10.25 -28.29
CA PRO A 606 -15.06 -9.97 -29.71
C PRO A 606 -14.07 -8.84 -29.98
N VAL A 607 -13.95 -7.87 -29.06
CA VAL A 607 -13.01 -6.74 -29.23
C VAL A 607 -11.60 -7.22 -28.95
N TRP A 608 -11.40 -7.95 -27.85
CA TRP A 608 -10.12 -8.58 -27.52
C TRP A 608 -9.64 -9.51 -28.65
N ASN A 609 -10.51 -10.39 -29.13
CA ASN A 609 -10.18 -11.33 -30.21
C ASN A 609 -9.99 -10.66 -31.58
N SER A 610 -10.39 -9.39 -31.73
CA SER A 610 -10.15 -8.62 -32.95
C SER A 610 -8.76 -7.97 -33.00
N ILE A 611 -8.06 -7.87 -31.86
CA ILE A 611 -6.72 -7.30 -31.79
C ILE A 611 -5.76 -8.12 -32.68
N PRO A 612 -4.97 -7.49 -33.57
CA PRO A 612 -4.16 -8.22 -34.56
C PRO A 612 -3.23 -9.28 -33.97
N ALA A 613 -2.53 -8.97 -32.87
CA ALA A 613 -1.65 -9.92 -32.21
C ALA A 613 -2.40 -11.11 -31.60
N VAL A 614 -3.56 -10.87 -30.96
CA VAL A 614 -4.41 -11.94 -30.39
C VAL A 614 -4.93 -12.84 -31.51
N LYS A 615 -5.47 -12.25 -32.58
CA LYS A 615 -6.00 -12.98 -33.74
C LYS A 615 -4.94 -13.84 -34.43
N ALA A 616 -3.70 -13.36 -34.45
CA ALA A 616 -2.57 -14.08 -35.05
C ALA A 616 -1.90 -15.07 -34.09
N GLY A 617 -2.43 -15.28 -32.87
CA GLY A 617 -1.87 -16.21 -31.90
C GLY A 617 -0.57 -15.75 -31.25
N ARG A 618 -0.28 -14.44 -31.25
CA ARG A 618 0.92 -13.81 -30.65
C ARG A 618 0.67 -13.21 -29.26
N LEU A 619 -0.37 -13.70 -28.58
CA LEU A 619 -0.63 -13.44 -27.17
C LEU A 619 0.10 -14.50 -26.33
N ILE A 620 1.02 -14.05 -25.50
CA ILE A 620 1.80 -14.86 -24.56
C ILE A 620 1.28 -14.57 -23.16
N ASN A 621 0.78 -15.59 -22.46
CA ASN A 621 0.46 -15.44 -21.05
C ASN A 621 1.76 -15.62 -20.25
N ILE A 622 1.96 -14.85 -19.19
CA ILE A 622 3.04 -15.06 -18.23
C ILE A 622 2.42 -15.14 -16.84
N ASP A 623 2.84 -16.09 -16.02
CA ASP A 623 2.30 -16.24 -14.67
C ASP A 623 2.62 -14.99 -13.83
N PHE A 624 1.65 -14.53 -13.04
CA PHE A 624 1.81 -13.36 -12.18
C PHE A 624 2.91 -13.59 -11.15
N GLY A 625 2.97 -14.76 -10.51
CA GLY A 625 4.00 -15.09 -9.54
C GLY A 625 5.39 -15.01 -10.15
N LEU A 626 5.59 -15.63 -11.32
CA LEU A 626 6.87 -15.57 -12.04
C LEU A 626 7.28 -14.13 -12.38
N SER A 627 6.31 -13.33 -12.82
CA SER A 627 6.56 -12.00 -13.38
C SER A 627 6.48 -10.85 -12.37
N TYR A 628 6.06 -11.11 -11.13
CA TYR A 628 5.92 -10.09 -10.08
C TYR A 628 7.27 -9.58 -9.57
N TYR A 629 8.23 -10.49 -9.40
CA TYR A 629 9.50 -10.19 -8.74
C TYR A 629 10.54 -9.62 -9.70
N SER A 630 11.43 -8.79 -9.17
CA SER A 630 12.54 -8.15 -9.89
C SER A 630 13.92 -8.52 -9.35
N ASP A 631 14.00 -9.53 -8.48
CA ASP A 631 15.26 -10.14 -8.07
C ASP A 631 15.92 -10.91 -9.22
N ILE A 632 17.24 -11.03 -9.17
CA ILE A 632 18.04 -11.63 -10.25
C ILE A 632 17.67 -13.09 -10.53
N TYR A 633 17.24 -13.85 -9.52
CA TYR A 633 16.75 -15.21 -9.70
C TYR A 633 15.52 -15.21 -10.63
N SER A 634 14.55 -14.35 -10.32
CA SER A 634 13.33 -14.20 -11.09
C SER A 634 13.58 -13.59 -12.46
N LEU A 635 14.47 -12.59 -12.58
CA LEU A 635 14.85 -11.99 -13.86
C LEU A 635 15.48 -13.03 -14.79
N ASN A 636 16.31 -13.93 -14.27
CA ASN A 636 16.92 -15.01 -15.04
C ASN A 636 15.86 -16.01 -15.55
N ALA A 637 14.92 -16.41 -14.70
CA ALA A 637 13.81 -17.30 -15.09
C ALA A 637 12.84 -16.62 -16.06
N GLN A 638 12.55 -15.33 -15.87
CA GLN A 638 11.73 -14.53 -16.77
C GLN A 638 12.39 -14.41 -18.15
N LEU A 639 13.72 -14.19 -18.21
CA LEU A 639 14.46 -14.13 -19.47
C LEU A 639 14.30 -15.41 -20.29
N ASP A 640 14.48 -16.58 -19.67
CA ASP A 640 14.25 -17.86 -20.33
C ASP A 640 12.84 -17.96 -20.88
N TYR A 641 11.85 -17.74 -20.02
CA TYR A 641 10.45 -17.84 -20.39
C TYR A 641 10.08 -16.90 -21.55
N ILE A 642 10.52 -15.64 -21.47
CA ILE A 642 10.21 -14.60 -22.45
C ILE A 642 10.85 -14.94 -23.80
N VAL A 643 12.15 -15.28 -23.82
CA VAL A 643 12.85 -15.61 -25.06
C VAL A 643 12.25 -16.86 -25.70
N GLU A 644 12.04 -17.93 -24.94
CA GLU A 644 11.45 -19.18 -25.44
C GLU A 644 10.03 -18.96 -25.96
N SER A 645 9.19 -18.21 -25.23
CA SER A 645 7.81 -17.94 -25.62
C SER A 645 7.72 -17.08 -26.88
N LEU A 646 8.60 -16.08 -27.02
CA LEU A 646 8.67 -15.26 -28.23
C LEU A 646 9.11 -16.12 -29.44
N LEU A 647 10.10 -16.98 -29.28
CA LEU A 647 10.57 -17.88 -30.34
C LEU A 647 9.52 -18.92 -30.75
N ALA A 648 8.68 -19.37 -29.80
CA ALA A 648 7.59 -20.31 -30.06
C ALA A 648 6.34 -19.65 -30.68
N ALA A 649 6.18 -18.33 -30.52
CA ALA A 649 5.04 -17.60 -31.04
C ALA A 649 5.08 -17.46 -32.57
N PRO A 650 3.91 -17.36 -33.23
CA PRO A 650 3.84 -17.10 -34.67
C PRO A 650 4.62 -15.86 -35.08
N ARG A 651 5.28 -15.90 -36.24
CA ARG A 651 6.05 -14.77 -36.77
C ARG A 651 5.15 -13.65 -37.27
N VAL A 652 5.69 -12.45 -37.29
CA VAL A 652 5.09 -11.29 -37.96
C VAL A 652 5.58 -11.30 -39.40
N ASP A 653 4.65 -11.41 -40.35
CA ASP A 653 4.96 -11.42 -41.79
C ASP A 653 5.59 -10.11 -42.28
#